data_AF-A0A2G6GP67-F1
#
_entry.id   AF-A0A2G6GP67-F1
#
_cell.length_a   1.000
_cell.length_b   1.000
_cell.length_c   1.000
_cell.angle_alpha   90.00
_cell.angle_beta   90.00
_cell.angle_gamma   90.00
#
_symmetry.space_group_name_H-M   'P 1'
#
loop_
_entity.id
_entity.type
_entity.pdbx_description
1 polymer ?
#
loop_
_entity_poly.entity_id
_entity_poly.type
_entity_poly.pdbx_seq_one_letter_code
_entity_poly.pdbx_strand_id
1 'polypeptide(L)'
;MQAQNRSVPDEDDFCLKIDVKKGTKIKMNFKGSGKAWVVKGDYGHIEEEDLGSSVDWDDLEEYTVSGAGPWIKIYAENLHGILIMDNGNHGDILGADFSKIPSTLTTIIVHHSGYISACTYDQMFLSLPARTGGNSAFFVSVSGIEPNDGAKKSTTSIATGKGWQMLKYEGGATFSGDGTGCAKDYGLRIAGVEVSNTNCTDLSGLSGVSGTVSFDPFTGTLTLDNAKIESSSTACIWNESIDDLKIELIGTCSLECSASNFSALYSKKNMTIDGGKVDVTQTTEAVSAIGIADGRTLRINDCVISASGKHAIYSSNGSGGSLVIMNSQVRATGKNAPSFYNIKEMTLTDCGIKSPKGAKFDASKKTVVDASGKPVKTEVFIQPPVEYDLGIAGKPVTDLNCNDLSVIPGVSGTVKYDHSSKTLTLDNAKIESSSHCIWNNSNGLKIVLKGTNELKKSGAFSALFAKENMTITGGGTLNATHTTGVEGSGIAISKDKTLTISNCTVNASGKYGIYCNNTDGAKLVIENATVKAKGKDNPSFYRIKKLSLTGCEITSPAGAKFDASKKTVVDASGNPVKTEVVIEPPVKEYGLQIAGTEVTNKNCNDLTVIPGVSGTAVKYDNASKTLTLDKAKIEVLPGRHCIWNKSIDGLKIELTGTNEIKGGGNISTLFLVHNMTITGEGTLNVTNNTTGNGSAIGISGGKTLTIANCTVNVAGRKYGIYANGGNFNLVIDKATVKVMGKDAASLHRIKKLTLTGCEITSPVGAVFDASKESVVDASGNPIKEEVVIRPVVEYGLQIAGVKVTDLNCNDLTVIPGVSGTAVQYDPATKTLTLNNAKIESSNLQCILNKSNENLKIQLIGTNTLEMTGNISALYAKQVTKITGGGTLNIIQNGTGGAVSILGPHVLTIHDCTVNASGKYGIRGLASSSNKTPVLIIENAIVKATGGEDGSIHNIKALNLIACSITSPTGAKFDASKKAVVDASGNIIKEEVVIAPPVEYGLQIAGVKVTDLNCNDLTVIPGVSGTAVQYDHATKTLTLNNAKIEYSTTNNCIFNESIDGLKIKLIGTNELKKNSAVGSALYSGENMTIIGEGTLNATHITGEASGIGVGKGKTLTISNCTVNASGEYGIYASTSPATLVIENATVKAKGKDNPSFYRIKEMSLVDCEITTPAGAVFDASKKSVVDASGNPTNEEVVIEPTSTTGIQDLNASAVSLYPNPAEGQFFVEVPASGKLEIINLAGQKVQEF
;
A
#
# COMPACT_ATOMS: atom_id res chain seq x y z
N MET A 1 81.13 -1.48 -72.00
CA MET A 1 82.47 -1.02 -72.39
C MET A 1 83.49 -2.04 -71.87
N GLN A 2 84.50 -2.37 -72.68
CA GLN A 2 85.47 -3.45 -72.44
C GLN A 2 86.16 -3.34 -71.06
N ALA A 3 86.21 -4.45 -70.33
CA ALA A 3 87.10 -4.63 -69.21
C ALA A 3 88.54 -4.69 -69.74
N GLN A 4 89.40 -3.76 -69.32
CA GLN A 4 90.83 -4.03 -69.27
C GLN A 4 91.19 -4.35 -67.83
N ASN A 5 91.46 -5.61 -67.60
CA ASN A 5 92.10 -6.11 -66.40
C ASN A 5 93.57 -5.66 -66.45
N ARG A 6 94.03 -4.89 -65.47
CA ARG A 6 95.45 -4.91 -65.08
C ARG A 6 95.53 -5.26 -63.61
N SER A 7 96.37 -6.25 -63.40
CA SER A 7 96.64 -7.04 -62.23
C SER A 7 97.28 -6.28 -61.05
N VAL A 8 96.71 -6.47 -59.84
CA VAL A 8 97.32 -6.97 -58.56
C VAL A 8 98.49 -6.16 -57.93
N PRO A 9 98.74 -6.12 -56.59
CA PRO A 9 98.02 -6.59 -55.37
C PRO A 9 97.82 -5.50 -54.27
N ASP A 10 97.08 -5.87 -53.22
CA ASP A 10 96.97 -5.30 -51.87
C ASP A 10 95.92 -4.20 -51.62
N GLU A 11 94.94 -4.54 -50.77
CA GLU A 11 93.71 -3.85 -50.32
C GLU A 11 92.42 -4.14 -51.11
N ASP A 12 91.44 -4.72 -50.41
CA ASP A 12 90.16 -5.30 -50.87
C ASP A 12 89.09 -4.27 -51.36
N ASP A 13 89.49 -3.18 -52.02
CA ASP A 13 88.57 -2.14 -52.49
C ASP A 13 88.65 -1.91 -54.01
N PHE A 14 87.66 -2.41 -54.77
CA PHE A 14 87.54 -2.12 -56.20
C PHE A 14 86.53 -0.99 -56.48
N CYS A 15 87.01 0.15 -57.00
CA CYS A 15 86.18 1.29 -57.42
C CYS A 15 86.00 1.31 -58.95
N LEU A 16 84.75 1.31 -59.44
CA LEU A 16 84.44 1.45 -60.86
C LEU A 16 83.75 2.81 -61.12
N LYS A 17 84.38 3.68 -61.90
CA LYS A 17 83.82 4.96 -62.36
C LYS A 17 83.25 4.79 -63.77
N ILE A 18 81.94 4.99 -63.97
CA ILE A 18 81.29 4.86 -65.30
C ILE A 18 80.69 6.21 -65.72
N ASP A 19 81.41 7.04 -66.47
CA ASP A 19 80.80 8.21 -67.12
C ASP A 19 79.85 7.76 -68.24
N VAL A 20 78.54 7.79 -68.00
CA VAL A 20 77.51 7.52 -69.01
C VAL A 20 76.87 8.80 -69.52
N LYS A 21 76.81 8.93 -70.84
CA LYS A 21 76.03 9.98 -71.51
C LYS A 21 74.53 9.73 -71.32
N LYS A 22 73.74 10.81 -71.28
CA LYS A 22 72.27 10.79 -71.26
C LYS A 22 71.72 9.79 -72.27
N GLY A 23 70.93 8.82 -71.81
CA GLY A 23 70.38 7.73 -72.63
C GLY A 23 71.21 6.44 -72.70
N THR A 24 72.30 6.32 -71.93
CA THR A 24 73.10 5.07 -71.90
C THR A 24 72.61 4.12 -70.81
N LYS A 25 72.31 2.87 -71.17
CA LYS A 25 71.92 1.79 -70.25
C LYS A 25 73.17 1.26 -69.50
N ILE A 26 73.20 1.33 -68.17
CA ILE A 26 74.25 0.69 -67.34
C ILE A 26 73.71 -0.60 -66.72
N LYS A 27 74.49 -1.68 -66.77
CA LYS A 27 74.25 -2.93 -66.03
C LYS A 27 75.30 -3.04 -64.92
N MET A 28 74.87 -3.08 -63.65
CA MET A 28 75.76 -3.27 -62.49
C MET A 28 75.57 -4.67 -61.91
N ASN A 29 76.66 -5.42 -61.74
CA ASN A 29 76.64 -6.75 -61.12
C ASN A 29 77.25 -6.68 -59.72
N PHE A 30 76.50 -7.11 -58.72
CA PHE A 30 76.98 -7.25 -57.33
C PHE A 30 77.44 -8.70 -57.09
N LYS A 31 78.51 -8.90 -56.29
CA LYS A 31 78.95 -10.22 -55.81
C LYS A 31 78.70 -10.35 -54.31
N GLY A 32 77.68 -11.11 -53.92
CA GLY A 32 77.38 -11.51 -52.54
C GLY A 32 75.96 -12.06 -52.40
N SER A 33 75.73 -13.05 -51.52
CA SER A 33 74.40 -13.63 -51.24
C SER A 33 73.77 -13.03 -49.98
N GLY A 34 72.52 -12.58 -50.05
CA GLY A 34 71.78 -12.02 -48.91
C GLY A 34 70.32 -11.67 -49.26
N LYS A 35 69.52 -11.24 -48.28
CA LYS A 35 68.13 -10.80 -48.49
C LYS A 35 68.04 -9.27 -48.42
N ALA A 36 67.35 -8.66 -49.38
CA ALA A 36 67.06 -7.23 -49.39
C ALA A 36 65.55 -7.00 -49.39
N TRP A 37 65.11 -5.93 -48.74
CA TRP A 37 63.70 -5.54 -48.70
C TRP A 37 63.58 -4.20 -49.41
N VAL A 38 62.68 -4.05 -50.37
CA VAL A 38 62.60 -2.86 -51.21
C VAL A 38 61.17 -2.31 -51.18
N VAL A 39 61.06 -0.98 -51.11
CA VAL A 39 59.78 -0.27 -51.24
C VAL A 39 59.57 0.06 -52.72
N LYS A 40 58.54 -0.50 -53.36
CA LYS A 40 58.22 -0.23 -54.77
C LYS A 40 56.92 0.57 -54.94
N GLY A 41 56.98 1.59 -55.80
CA GLY A 41 55.84 2.37 -56.28
C GLY A 41 55.29 3.43 -55.31
N ASP A 42 54.42 4.29 -55.85
CA ASP A 42 53.89 5.51 -55.20
C ASP A 42 53.05 5.27 -53.91
N TYR A 43 52.84 4.01 -53.51
CA TYR A 43 52.00 3.63 -52.36
C TYR A 43 52.71 2.79 -51.28
N GLY A 44 54.04 2.67 -51.32
CA GLY A 44 54.81 2.15 -50.18
C GLY A 44 54.70 0.64 -49.94
N HIS A 45 54.51 -0.17 -50.99
CA HIS A 45 54.49 -1.63 -50.84
C HIS A 45 55.90 -2.18 -50.57
N ILE A 46 56.04 -2.95 -49.49
CA ILE A 46 57.31 -3.57 -49.06
C ILE A 46 57.34 -5.02 -49.56
N GLU A 47 58.35 -5.35 -50.38
CA GLU A 47 58.59 -6.70 -50.89
C GLU A 47 59.94 -7.26 -50.40
N GLU A 48 59.99 -8.57 -50.11
CA GLU A 48 61.20 -9.31 -49.79
C GLU A 48 61.80 -9.88 -51.08
N GLU A 49 63.05 -9.54 -51.39
CA GLU A 49 63.77 -10.06 -52.55
C GLU A 49 65.03 -10.85 -52.13
N ASP A 50 65.17 -12.07 -52.66
CA ASP A 50 66.35 -12.92 -52.47
C ASP A 50 67.45 -12.49 -53.46
N LEU A 51 68.63 -12.07 -52.95
CA LEU A 51 69.81 -11.84 -53.77
C LEU A 51 70.47 -13.18 -54.08
N GLY A 52 69.95 -13.87 -55.10
CA GLY A 52 70.51 -15.11 -55.63
C GLY A 52 71.83 -14.91 -56.37
N SER A 53 72.70 -15.93 -56.35
CA SER A 53 73.99 -15.94 -57.06
C SER A 53 73.77 -15.97 -58.58
N SER A 54 73.89 -14.81 -59.22
CA SER A 54 73.70 -14.54 -60.66
C SER A 54 72.31 -14.87 -61.21
N VAL A 55 71.49 -13.84 -61.39
CA VAL A 55 70.27 -13.89 -62.20
C VAL A 55 70.32 -12.73 -63.20
N ASP A 56 70.11 -13.05 -64.47
CA ASP A 56 69.94 -12.10 -65.57
C ASP A 56 68.51 -11.55 -65.50
N TRP A 57 68.37 -10.25 -65.22
CA TRP A 57 67.08 -9.57 -65.13
C TRP A 57 66.76 -8.90 -66.48
N ASP A 58 65.99 -9.58 -67.33
CA ASP A 58 65.62 -9.07 -68.67
C ASP A 58 64.13 -8.68 -68.85
N ASP A 59 63.31 -8.66 -67.78
CA ASP A 59 61.98 -8.04 -67.82
C ASP A 59 61.82 -6.97 -66.73
N LEU A 60 62.34 -5.78 -67.03
CA LEU A 60 61.99 -4.51 -66.39
C LEU A 60 61.83 -3.46 -67.48
N GLU A 61 60.69 -2.77 -67.47
CA GLU A 61 60.46 -1.58 -68.28
C GLU A 61 61.58 -0.54 -68.06
N GLU A 62 61.91 0.14 -69.15
CA GLU A 62 63.10 0.95 -69.35
C GLU A 62 63.17 2.18 -68.43
N TYR A 63 64.15 2.25 -67.53
CA TYR A 63 64.51 3.50 -66.85
C TYR A 63 65.38 4.39 -67.75
N THR A 64 64.86 5.55 -68.16
CA THR A 64 65.63 6.60 -68.85
C THR A 64 66.12 7.63 -67.83
N VAL A 65 67.44 7.78 -67.67
CA VAL A 65 68.04 8.78 -66.77
C VAL A 65 67.79 10.20 -67.31
N SER A 66 66.96 10.99 -66.62
CA SER A 66 66.77 12.42 -66.85
C SER A 66 67.45 13.26 -65.76
N GLY A 67 68.77 13.39 -65.79
CA GLY A 67 69.51 14.31 -64.91
C GLY A 67 70.94 13.85 -64.60
N ALA A 68 71.88 14.79 -64.49
CA ALA A 68 73.31 14.54 -64.36
C ALA A 68 73.81 14.60 -62.90
N GLY A 69 74.19 13.44 -62.32
CA GLY A 69 75.11 13.20 -61.18
C GLY A 69 74.87 13.87 -59.80
N PRO A 70 75.49 13.40 -58.68
CA PRO A 70 76.48 12.33 -58.55
C PRO A 70 76.16 11.20 -57.51
N TRP A 71 76.42 9.95 -57.93
CA TRP A 71 77.03 8.77 -57.28
C TRP A 71 76.99 8.53 -55.74
N ILE A 72 76.46 7.37 -55.36
CA ILE A 72 76.58 6.71 -54.04
C ILE A 72 77.79 5.74 -54.04
N LYS A 73 78.64 5.82 -53.00
CA LYS A 73 79.64 4.80 -52.60
C LYS A 73 79.04 3.95 -51.48
N ILE A 74 79.07 2.62 -51.58
CA ILE A 74 78.74 1.72 -50.45
C ILE A 74 79.89 0.73 -50.27
N TYR A 75 80.44 0.69 -49.06
CA TYR A 75 81.35 -0.35 -48.57
C TYR A 75 80.71 -1.00 -47.35
N ALA A 76 80.55 -2.33 -47.36
CA ALA A 76 80.25 -3.11 -46.15
C ALA A 76 80.50 -4.61 -46.40
N GLU A 77 81.49 -5.17 -45.72
CA GLU A 77 81.68 -6.61 -45.60
C GLU A 77 80.81 -7.11 -44.42
N ASN A 78 79.82 -7.98 -44.72
CA ASN A 78 78.75 -8.54 -43.84
C ASN A 78 77.44 -7.75 -43.78
N LEU A 79 76.57 -7.93 -44.77
CA LEU A 79 75.25 -7.29 -44.87
C LEU A 79 74.11 -8.26 -44.57
N HIS A 80 73.40 -8.05 -43.46
CA HIS A 80 72.14 -8.74 -43.15
C HIS A 80 70.98 -7.73 -43.14
N GLY A 81 70.32 -7.59 -44.29
CA GLY A 81 69.08 -6.82 -44.44
C GLY A 81 69.32 -5.31 -44.58
N ILE A 82 69.23 -4.81 -45.81
CA ILE A 82 69.13 -3.38 -46.10
C ILE A 82 67.73 -3.13 -46.66
N LEU A 83 67.05 -2.12 -46.12
CA LEU A 83 65.91 -1.47 -46.78
C LEU A 83 66.42 -0.17 -47.40
N ILE A 84 66.35 -0.02 -48.72
CA ILE A 84 66.68 1.20 -49.47
C ILE A 84 65.37 1.83 -49.95
N MET A 85 65.12 3.06 -49.56
CA MET A 85 64.03 3.88 -50.10
C MET A 85 64.66 4.90 -51.06
N ASP A 86 64.20 5.01 -52.30
CA ASP A 86 64.52 6.13 -53.20
C ASP A 86 63.19 6.74 -53.65
N ASN A 87 62.93 7.98 -53.23
CA ASN A 87 61.66 8.64 -53.51
C ASN A 87 61.96 9.88 -54.35
N GLY A 88 61.69 9.79 -55.65
CA GLY A 88 61.69 10.96 -56.53
C GLY A 88 60.75 12.04 -55.97
N ASN A 89 61.03 13.31 -56.28
CA ASN A 89 60.29 14.47 -55.77
C ASN A 89 58.76 14.20 -55.81
N HIS A 90 58.11 14.08 -54.64
CA HIS A 90 56.66 14.19 -54.35
C HIS A 90 55.86 12.98 -53.77
N GLY A 91 56.45 11.92 -53.20
CA GLY A 91 55.69 10.83 -52.54
C GLY A 91 55.66 10.85 -50.98
N ASP A 92 54.48 10.80 -50.36
CA ASP A 92 54.27 10.74 -48.90
C ASP A 92 54.38 9.27 -48.38
N ILE A 93 55.30 8.96 -47.45
CA ILE A 93 55.55 7.59 -46.90
C ILE A 93 54.40 7.07 -45.98
N LEU A 94 53.32 7.84 -45.82
CA LEU A 94 52.29 7.70 -44.79
C LEU A 94 51.37 6.45 -44.87
N GLY A 95 51.70 5.44 -45.69
CA GLY A 95 50.85 4.25 -45.91
C GLY A 95 51.51 2.87 -45.74
N ALA A 96 52.82 2.79 -45.48
CA ALA A 96 53.53 1.51 -45.41
C ALA A 96 53.41 0.82 -44.03
N ASP A 97 53.07 -0.47 -44.02
CA ASP A 97 53.00 -1.31 -42.80
C ASP A 97 54.32 -2.05 -42.59
N PHE A 98 55.15 -1.53 -41.69
CA PHE A 98 56.48 -2.07 -41.39
C PHE A 98 56.45 -3.26 -40.41
N SER A 99 55.27 -3.68 -39.92
CA SER A 99 55.15 -4.84 -39.00
C SER A 99 55.47 -6.17 -39.68
N LYS A 100 55.45 -6.22 -41.01
CA LYS A 100 55.80 -7.41 -41.82
C LYS A 100 57.31 -7.64 -41.95
N ILE A 101 58.13 -6.71 -41.47
CA ILE A 101 59.59 -6.80 -41.52
C ILE A 101 60.09 -7.76 -40.42
N PRO A 102 60.99 -8.71 -40.73
CA PRO A 102 61.52 -9.65 -39.75
C PRO A 102 62.26 -8.94 -38.61
N SER A 103 62.13 -9.47 -37.39
CA SER A 103 62.84 -8.97 -36.21
C SER A 103 64.37 -9.09 -36.29
N THR A 104 64.89 -9.83 -37.28
CA THR A 104 66.32 -10.08 -37.52
C THR A 104 67.04 -8.97 -38.31
N LEU A 105 66.33 -8.00 -38.90
CA LEU A 105 66.89 -6.99 -39.81
C LEU A 105 67.70 -5.90 -39.07
N THR A 106 69.03 -5.95 -38.99
CA THR A 106 69.81 -5.07 -38.07
C THR A 106 70.05 -3.63 -38.56
N THR A 107 69.70 -3.30 -39.81
CA THR A 107 69.99 -1.98 -40.41
C THR A 107 68.91 -1.52 -41.38
N ILE A 108 68.55 -0.22 -41.37
CA ILE A 108 67.63 0.41 -42.34
C ILE A 108 68.30 1.66 -42.91
N ILE A 109 68.25 1.87 -44.24
CA ILE A 109 68.88 3.00 -44.93
C ILE A 109 67.83 3.78 -45.74
N VAL A 110 67.48 4.99 -45.32
CA VAL A 110 66.53 5.84 -46.06
C VAL A 110 67.30 6.85 -46.91
N HIS A 111 67.07 6.84 -48.24
CA HIS A 111 67.59 7.83 -49.17
C HIS A 111 66.42 8.70 -49.69
N HIS A 112 66.52 10.01 -49.56
CA HIS A 112 65.40 10.91 -49.81
C HIS A 112 65.88 12.30 -50.25
N SER A 113 65.22 12.88 -51.25
CA SER A 113 65.58 14.18 -51.84
C SER A 113 64.76 15.39 -51.34
N GLY A 114 63.89 15.25 -50.33
CA GLY A 114 63.01 16.33 -49.80
C GLY A 114 62.98 16.51 -48.26
N TYR A 115 61.86 16.96 -47.69
CA TYR A 115 61.66 17.11 -46.23
C TYR A 115 60.73 15.99 -45.65
N ILE A 116 61.22 15.10 -44.75
CA ILE A 116 60.36 14.19 -43.94
C ILE A 116 60.09 14.85 -42.58
N SER A 117 58.84 14.79 -42.10
CA SER A 117 58.43 15.37 -40.81
C SER A 117 58.75 14.45 -39.62
N ALA A 118 58.92 15.00 -38.41
CA ALA A 118 59.11 14.21 -37.19
C ALA A 118 57.92 13.26 -36.91
N CYS A 119 56.68 13.67 -37.22
CA CYS A 119 55.49 12.82 -37.05
C CYS A 119 55.54 11.57 -37.94
N THR A 120 56.08 11.72 -39.16
CA THR A 120 56.21 10.62 -40.13
C THR A 120 57.24 9.58 -39.65
N TYR A 121 58.34 10.04 -39.05
CA TYR A 121 59.31 9.14 -38.40
C TYR A 121 58.70 8.38 -37.23
N ASP A 122 57.91 9.04 -36.36
CA ASP A 122 57.24 8.37 -35.23
C ASP A 122 56.25 7.30 -35.65
N GLN A 123 55.44 7.54 -36.69
CA GLN A 123 54.56 6.51 -37.25
C GLN A 123 55.33 5.29 -37.78
N MET A 124 56.50 5.53 -38.37
CA MET A 124 57.37 4.47 -38.87
C MET A 124 57.98 3.65 -37.71
N PHE A 125 58.50 4.30 -36.67
CA PHE A 125 59.04 3.57 -35.50
C PHE A 125 57.97 2.86 -34.67
N LEU A 126 56.74 3.37 -34.64
CA LEU A 126 55.60 2.70 -34.01
C LEU A 126 55.25 1.36 -34.68
N SER A 127 55.43 1.24 -35.99
CA SER A 127 55.16 0.00 -36.74
C SER A 127 56.35 -0.97 -36.80
N LEU A 128 57.55 -0.55 -36.39
CA LEU A 128 58.71 -1.43 -36.31
C LEU A 128 58.68 -2.35 -35.07
N PRO A 129 59.23 -3.58 -35.15
CA PRO A 129 59.31 -4.49 -34.00
C PRO A 129 60.32 -4.02 -32.94
N ALA A 130 60.06 -4.36 -31.67
CA ALA A 130 60.97 -4.11 -30.52
C ALA A 130 62.13 -5.12 -30.49
N ARG A 131 63.30 -4.72 -29.93
CA ARG A 131 64.54 -5.50 -29.98
C ARG A 131 65.32 -5.56 -28.66
N THR A 132 66.11 -6.62 -28.52
CA THR A 132 66.93 -6.93 -27.35
C THR A 132 68.41 -7.05 -27.74
N GLY A 133 69.14 -5.94 -27.92
CA GLY A 133 70.60 -5.95 -28.19
C GLY A 133 71.12 -4.65 -28.83
N GLY A 134 72.21 -4.09 -28.30
CA GLY A 134 72.55 -2.66 -28.41
C GLY A 134 73.28 -2.11 -29.63
N ASN A 135 73.39 -2.80 -30.77
CA ASN A 135 74.17 -2.30 -31.93
C ASN A 135 73.42 -2.43 -33.27
N SER A 136 72.20 -1.92 -33.38
CA SER A 136 71.45 -1.84 -34.66
C SER A 136 71.22 -0.39 -35.05
N ALA A 137 71.62 -0.02 -36.27
CA ALA A 137 71.70 1.36 -36.73
C ALA A 137 70.67 1.67 -37.84
N PHE A 138 69.93 2.76 -37.67
CA PHE A 138 69.03 3.35 -38.66
C PHE A 138 69.79 4.52 -39.32
N PHE A 139 70.28 4.34 -40.55
CA PHE A 139 71.07 5.35 -41.25
C PHE A 139 70.17 6.23 -42.11
N VAL A 140 70.23 7.55 -41.92
CA VAL A 140 69.56 8.51 -42.79
C VAL A 140 70.62 9.21 -43.65
N SER A 141 70.51 9.09 -44.97
CA SER A 141 71.33 9.85 -45.93
C SER A 141 70.52 11.03 -46.47
N VAL A 142 71.02 12.25 -46.31
CA VAL A 142 70.39 13.48 -46.82
C VAL A 142 71.33 14.10 -47.85
N SER A 143 70.93 14.15 -49.11
CA SER A 143 71.75 14.77 -50.16
C SER A 143 71.61 16.30 -50.13
N GLY A 144 72.68 17.02 -49.78
CA GLY A 144 72.94 18.39 -50.25
C GLY A 144 72.24 19.58 -49.56
N ILE A 145 71.48 19.39 -48.48
CA ILE A 145 70.92 20.48 -47.66
C ILE A 145 71.10 20.10 -46.17
N GLU A 146 71.49 21.06 -45.32
CA GLU A 146 71.61 20.91 -43.85
C GLU A 146 70.47 20.05 -43.26
N PRO A 147 70.74 19.15 -42.28
CA PRO A 147 69.72 18.23 -41.77
C PRO A 147 68.52 19.02 -41.25
N ASN A 148 67.41 18.89 -41.98
CA ASN A 148 66.08 19.35 -41.60
C ASN A 148 65.80 18.94 -40.14
N ASP A 149 65.35 19.92 -39.35
CA ASP A 149 64.83 19.83 -38.00
C ASP A 149 64.09 18.51 -37.67
N GLY A 150 63.36 17.91 -38.61
CA GLY A 150 62.63 16.65 -38.44
C GLY A 150 63.48 15.44 -38.02
N ALA A 151 64.68 15.23 -38.59
CA ALA A 151 65.54 14.09 -38.24
C ALA A 151 66.37 14.33 -36.97
N LYS A 152 66.65 15.60 -36.64
CA LYS A 152 67.24 16.01 -35.34
C LYS A 152 66.21 15.95 -34.20
N LYS A 153 64.93 16.14 -34.51
CA LYS A 153 63.79 16.12 -33.57
C LYS A 153 63.14 14.73 -33.42
N SER A 154 63.49 13.75 -34.27
CA SER A 154 62.94 12.39 -34.23
C SER A 154 63.79 11.40 -33.42
N THR A 155 64.63 11.87 -32.50
CA THR A 155 65.23 11.06 -31.42
C THR A 155 64.18 10.63 -30.41
N THR A 156 63.05 10.11 -30.88
CA THR A 156 61.88 9.87 -30.06
C THR A 156 62.09 8.69 -29.13
N SER A 157 61.53 8.79 -27.93
CA SER A 157 61.49 7.71 -26.92
C SER A 157 60.96 6.39 -27.48
N ILE A 158 60.18 6.42 -28.57
CA ILE A 158 59.62 5.27 -29.27
C ILE A 158 60.72 4.43 -29.93
N ALA A 159 61.64 5.04 -30.67
CA ALA A 159 62.72 4.34 -31.35
C ALA A 159 63.68 3.71 -30.33
N THR A 160 64.12 4.49 -29.34
CA THR A 160 65.03 4.04 -28.28
C THR A 160 64.39 2.98 -27.37
N GLY A 161 63.12 3.14 -27.01
CA GLY A 161 62.35 2.18 -26.21
C GLY A 161 62.12 0.84 -26.90
N LYS A 162 62.16 0.82 -28.25
CA LYS A 162 62.15 -0.40 -29.06
C LYS A 162 63.54 -0.91 -29.45
N GLY A 163 64.63 -0.30 -28.98
CA GLY A 163 66.00 -0.74 -29.23
C GLY A 163 66.63 -0.30 -30.56
N TRP A 164 66.13 0.79 -31.17
CA TRP A 164 66.65 1.36 -32.41
C TRP A 164 67.49 2.63 -32.16
N GLN A 165 68.57 2.84 -32.94
CA GLN A 165 69.41 4.04 -32.90
C GLN A 165 69.45 4.74 -34.26
N MET A 166 69.32 6.07 -34.33
CA MET A 166 69.48 6.82 -35.58
C MET A 166 70.90 7.39 -35.76
N LEU A 167 71.52 7.16 -36.93
CA LEU A 167 72.88 7.61 -37.28
C LEU A 167 72.92 8.44 -38.58
N LYS A 168 73.79 9.46 -38.64
CA LYS A 168 74.07 10.22 -39.88
C LYS A 168 75.02 9.41 -40.77
N TYR A 169 74.72 9.31 -42.07
CA TYR A 169 75.52 8.49 -43.00
C TYR A 169 76.96 9.03 -43.20
N GLU A 170 77.19 10.34 -43.13
CA GLU A 170 78.55 10.91 -43.18
C GLU A 170 79.17 11.01 -41.78
N GLY A 171 79.89 9.96 -41.34
CA GLY A 171 80.87 10.05 -40.24
C GLY A 171 80.47 9.48 -38.87
N GLY A 172 79.42 8.66 -38.76
CA GLY A 172 79.18 7.83 -37.56
C GLY A 172 78.84 8.55 -36.25
N ALA A 173 78.65 9.87 -36.27
CA ALA A 173 78.18 10.62 -35.10
C ALA A 173 76.66 10.48 -34.90
N THR A 174 76.24 10.29 -33.65
CA THR A 174 74.82 10.32 -33.25
C THR A 174 74.26 11.73 -33.34
N PHE A 175 72.98 11.87 -33.70
CA PHE A 175 72.29 13.16 -33.60
C PHE A 175 72.07 13.52 -32.12
N SER A 176 72.70 14.59 -31.62
CA SER A 176 72.46 15.13 -30.27
C SER A 176 71.58 16.37 -30.36
N GLY A 177 70.27 16.20 -30.19
CA GLY A 177 69.29 17.29 -30.14
C GLY A 177 68.22 16.99 -29.10
N ASP A 178 67.87 18.00 -28.32
CA ASP A 178 66.87 18.05 -27.24
C ASP A 178 65.45 18.40 -27.77
N GLY A 179 65.11 17.97 -28.98
CA GLY A 179 63.87 18.35 -29.66
C GLY A 179 62.64 17.61 -29.15
N THR A 180 61.56 18.36 -28.87
CA THR A 180 60.22 17.83 -28.62
C THR A 180 59.62 17.26 -29.92
N GLY A 181 59.30 15.97 -29.93
CA GLY A 181 58.65 15.28 -31.06
C GLY A 181 57.22 15.80 -31.34
N CYS A 182 56.69 15.43 -32.51
CA CYS A 182 55.33 15.80 -32.92
C CYS A 182 54.30 15.05 -32.07
N ALA A 183 53.56 15.74 -31.21
CA ALA A 183 52.49 15.11 -30.43
C ALA A 183 51.34 14.68 -31.36
N LYS A 184 51.13 13.37 -31.51
CA LYS A 184 49.94 12.79 -32.16
C LYS A 184 49.05 12.18 -31.08
N ASP A 185 47.88 12.77 -30.90
CA ASP A 185 46.86 12.31 -29.97
C ASP A 185 46.11 11.10 -30.55
N TYR A 186 45.87 10.07 -29.73
CA TYR A 186 45.16 8.86 -30.14
C TYR A 186 43.66 8.90 -29.86
N GLY A 187 43.15 9.98 -29.26
CA GLY A 187 41.75 10.10 -28.86
C GLY A 187 41.38 9.12 -27.74
N LEU A 188 42.33 8.90 -26.84
CA LEU A 188 42.19 8.15 -25.60
C LEU A 188 42.72 9.03 -24.48
N ARG A 189 41.97 9.17 -23.39
CA ARG A 189 42.45 9.89 -22.21
C ARG A 189 42.47 8.97 -21.00
N ILE A 190 43.56 9.04 -20.24
CA ILE A 190 43.74 8.32 -18.98
C ILE A 190 43.91 9.36 -17.86
N ALA A 191 43.03 9.31 -16.85
CA ALA A 191 42.93 10.29 -15.78
C ALA A 191 42.91 11.76 -16.26
N GLY A 192 42.35 12.01 -17.46
CA GLY A 192 42.24 13.34 -18.08
C GLY A 192 43.42 13.74 -18.98
N VAL A 193 44.49 12.97 -18.98
CA VAL A 193 45.67 13.19 -19.83
C VAL A 193 45.46 12.49 -21.17
N GLU A 194 45.66 13.23 -22.26
CA GLU A 194 45.60 12.68 -23.62
C GLU A 194 46.76 11.69 -23.84
N VAL A 195 46.42 10.50 -24.33
CA VAL A 195 47.38 9.48 -24.72
C VAL A 195 47.84 9.81 -26.13
N SER A 196 49.14 9.98 -26.27
CA SER A 196 49.81 10.31 -27.51
C SER A 196 51.00 9.39 -27.73
N ASN A 197 51.61 9.50 -28.89
CA ASN A 197 52.87 8.83 -29.21
C ASN A 197 53.99 9.07 -28.19
N THR A 198 53.95 10.16 -27.42
CA THR A 198 54.99 10.49 -26.43
C THR A 198 54.83 9.79 -25.08
N ASN A 199 53.63 9.30 -24.73
CA ASN A 199 53.35 8.70 -23.42
C ASN A 199 52.69 7.31 -23.47
N CYS A 200 52.31 6.81 -24.65
CA CYS A 200 51.53 5.56 -24.75
C CYS A 200 52.24 4.31 -24.22
N THR A 201 53.58 4.24 -24.21
CA THR A 201 54.32 3.05 -23.75
C THR A 201 54.34 2.90 -22.23
N ASP A 202 54.21 4.00 -21.48
CA ASP A 202 54.14 3.99 -20.01
C ASP A 202 53.32 5.18 -19.51
N LEU A 203 52.13 4.88 -19.02
CA LEU A 203 51.16 5.83 -18.47
C LEU A 203 51.12 5.77 -16.93
N SER A 204 52.01 4.97 -16.33
CA SER A 204 52.04 4.71 -14.88
C SER A 204 52.48 5.93 -14.07
N GLY A 205 53.21 6.86 -14.70
CA GLY A 205 53.66 8.13 -14.10
C GLY A 205 52.61 9.24 -14.08
N LEU A 206 51.41 9.02 -14.63
CA LEU A 206 50.34 10.02 -14.64
C LEU A 206 49.77 10.24 -13.23
N SER A 207 49.42 11.48 -12.91
CA SER A 207 48.77 11.81 -11.64
C SER A 207 47.46 11.03 -11.49
N GLY A 208 47.34 10.27 -10.40
CA GLY A 208 46.20 9.41 -10.14
C GLY A 208 46.29 8.02 -10.76
N VAL A 209 47.39 7.67 -11.44
CA VAL A 209 47.66 6.31 -11.94
C VAL A 209 48.69 5.63 -11.04
N SER A 210 48.46 4.35 -10.74
CA SER A 210 49.41 3.45 -10.09
C SER A 210 49.25 2.04 -10.64
N GLY A 211 50.26 1.17 -10.43
CA GLY A 211 50.40 -0.08 -11.18
C GLY A 211 50.91 0.18 -12.60
N THR A 212 50.90 -0.83 -13.46
CA THR A 212 51.44 -0.70 -14.83
C THR A 212 50.30 -0.41 -15.80
N VAL A 213 50.38 0.71 -16.51
CA VAL A 213 49.40 1.10 -17.55
C VAL A 213 50.15 1.42 -18.84
N SER A 214 49.76 0.78 -19.93
CA SER A 214 50.31 1.05 -21.26
C SER A 214 49.24 0.92 -22.33
N PHE A 215 49.41 1.66 -23.42
CA PHE A 215 48.54 1.65 -24.57
C PHE A 215 49.35 1.33 -25.83
N ASP A 216 48.93 0.27 -26.54
CA ASP A 216 49.42 -0.08 -27.85
C ASP A 216 48.48 0.50 -28.93
N PRO A 217 48.88 1.61 -29.60
CA PRO A 217 48.06 2.23 -30.64
C PRO A 217 47.90 1.37 -31.89
N PHE A 218 48.74 0.36 -32.11
CA PHE A 218 48.65 -0.51 -33.28
C PHE A 218 47.53 -1.55 -33.14
N THR A 219 47.46 -2.19 -31.98
CA THR A 219 46.39 -3.16 -31.68
C THR A 219 45.14 -2.51 -31.09
N GLY A 220 45.22 -1.25 -30.67
CA GLY A 220 44.14 -0.60 -29.92
C GLY A 220 43.95 -1.21 -28.54
N THR A 221 45.02 -1.70 -27.91
CA THR A 221 44.98 -2.39 -26.61
C THR A 221 45.51 -1.50 -25.50
N LEU A 222 44.68 -1.25 -24.49
CA LEU A 222 45.06 -0.66 -23.21
C LEU A 222 45.27 -1.78 -22.20
N THR A 223 46.51 -2.00 -21.78
CA THR A 223 46.85 -3.01 -20.77
C THR A 223 46.86 -2.37 -19.39
N LEU A 224 46.08 -2.96 -18.48
CA LEU A 224 46.03 -2.60 -17.06
C LEU A 224 46.55 -3.78 -16.25
N ASP A 225 47.75 -3.67 -15.69
CA ASP A 225 48.34 -4.71 -14.83
C ASP A 225 48.43 -4.21 -13.39
N ASN A 226 47.57 -4.80 -12.54
CA ASN A 226 47.35 -4.40 -11.14
C ASN A 226 47.19 -2.87 -10.99
N ALA A 227 46.54 -2.25 -11.97
CA ALA A 227 46.49 -0.80 -12.10
C ALA A 227 45.34 -0.19 -11.30
N LYS A 228 45.60 0.92 -10.61
CA LYS A 228 44.57 1.79 -10.01
C LYS A 228 44.61 3.16 -10.68
N ILE A 229 43.47 3.62 -11.20
CA ILE A 229 43.32 4.92 -11.87
C ILE A 229 42.25 5.74 -11.16
N GLU A 230 42.65 6.91 -10.66
CA GLU A 230 41.83 7.85 -9.92
C GLU A 230 41.70 9.18 -10.68
N SER A 231 40.48 9.70 -10.80
CA SER A 231 40.28 11.02 -11.43
C SER A 231 39.10 11.77 -10.82
N SER A 232 39.28 13.07 -10.53
CA SER A 232 38.25 13.95 -9.95
C SER A 232 37.69 14.99 -10.91
N SER A 233 38.34 15.20 -12.05
CA SER A 233 37.97 16.22 -13.04
C SER A 233 37.43 15.64 -14.36
N THR A 234 37.80 14.40 -14.69
CA THR A 234 37.43 13.72 -15.94
C THR A 234 37.21 12.22 -15.71
N ALA A 235 36.94 11.45 -16.77
CA ALA A 235 36.88 9.99 -16.67
C ALA A 235 38.26 9.40 -16.31
N CYS A 236 38.29 8.24 -15.64
CA CYS A 236 39.52 7.47 -15.48
C CYS A 236 40.03 6.98 -16.84
N ILE A 237 39.11 6.53 -17.70
CA ILE A 237 39.40 6.11 -19.08
C ILE A 237 38.31 6.68 -19.98
N TRP A 238 38.70 7.50 -20.96
CA TRP A 238 37.81 8.08 -21.96
C TRP A 238 38.29 7.75 -23.36
N ASN A 239 37.55 6.90 -24.07
CA ASN A 239 37.79 6.60 -25.48
C ASN A 239 36.92 7.48 -26.38
N GLU A 240 37.55 8.37 -27.12
CA GLU A 240 36.90 9.28 -28.04
C GLU A 240 36.80 8.73 -29.46
N SER A 241 37.88 8.11 -29.97
CA SER A 241 37.96 7.74 -31.39
C SER A 241 38.50 6.35 -31.71
N ILE A 242 39.03 5.60 -30.75
CA ILE A 242 39.58 4.25 -31.02
C ILE A 242 38.43 3.29 -31.26
N ASP A 243 38.31 2.79 -32.48
CA ASP A 243 37.35 1.74 -32.80
C ASP A 243 37.78 0.41 -32.18
N ASP A 244 36.83 -0.29 -31.56
CA ASP A 244 37.02 -1.58 -30.88
C ASP A 244 38.18 -1.60 -29.85
N LEU A 245 38.31 -0.54 -29.05
CA LEU A 245 39.30 -0.48 -27.95
C LEU A 245 39.23 -1.74 -27.09
N LYS A 246 40.36 -2.45 -26.96
CA LYS A 246 40.53 -3.58 -26.06
C LYS A 246 41.16 -3.10 -24.75
N ILE A 247 40.54 -3.41 -23.62
CA ILE A 247 41.11 -3.23 -22.29
C ILE A 247 41.48 -4.61 -21.76
N GLU A 248 42.76 -4.88 -21.65
CA GLU A 248 43.29 -6.14 -21.14
C GLU A 248 43.64 -5.99 -19.66
N LEU A 249 42.98 -6.80 -18.82
CA LEU A 249 43.15 -6.78 -17.38
C LEU A 249 44.08 -7.91 -16.93
N ILE A 250 45.17 -7.54 -16.27
CA ILE A 250 46.09 -8.47 -15.63
C ILE A 250 46.04 -8.24 -14.12
N GLY A 251 45.80 -9.30 -13.35
CA GLY A 251 45.64 -9.19 -11.90
C GLY A 251 44.35 -8.46 -11.49
N THR A 252 44.43 -7.63 -10.44
CA THR A 252 43.28 -6.87 -9.90
C THR A 252 43.49 -5.38 -10.11
N CYS A 253 42.63 -4.78 -10.94
CA CYS A 253 42.65 -3.35 -11.25
C CYS A 253 41.48 -2.60 -10.60
N SER A 254 41.59 -1.27 -10.49
CA SER A 254 40.47 -0.43 -10.06
C SER A 254 40.44 0.94 -10.76
N LEU A 255 39.24 1.43 -11.03
CA LEU A 255 38.98 2.75 -11.59
C LEU A 255 38.08 3.51 -10.62
N GLU A 256 38.57 4.58 -10.01
CA GLU A 256 37.81 5.39 -9.04
C GLU A 256 37.66 6.83 -9.54
N CYS A 257 36.45 7.17 -9.99
CA CYS A 257 36.15 8.50 -10.52
C CYS A 257 35.26 9.29 -9.56
N SER A 258 35.55 10.58 -9.38
CA SER A 258 34.71 11.54 -8.65
C SER A 258 34.25 12.73 -9.49
N ALA A 259 34.51 12.70 -10.81
CA ALA A 259 34.00 13.71 -11.73
C ALA A 259 32.48 13.55 -11.94
N SER A 260 31.72 14.63 -11.73
CA SER A 260 30.25 14.63 -11.75
C SER A 260 29.61 14.62 -13.15
N ASN A 261 30.41 14.68 -14.21
CA ASN A 261 29.94 14.74 -15.61
C ASN A 261 30.42 13.57 -16.48
N PHE A 262 31.26 12.69 -15.94
CA PHE A 262 31.91 11.63 -16.71
C PHE A 262 31.69 10.27 -16.05
N SER A 263 31.49 9.24 -16.86
CA SER A 263 31.61 7.88 -16.34
C SER A 263 33.07 7.55 -16.08
N ALA A 264 33.33 6.70 -15.07
CA ALA A 264 34.70 6.31 -14.74
C ALA A 264 35.39 5.67 -15.94
N LEU A 265 34.65 4.83 -16.69
CA LEU A 265 35.05 4.31 -17.98
C LEU A 265 33.99 4.70 -19.03
N TYR A 266 34.38 5.40 -20.08
CA TYR A 266 33.45 5.78 -21.15
C TYR A 266 34.07 5.58 -22.53
N SER A 267 33.26 5.13 -23.50
CA SER A 267 33.67 5.05 -24.91
C SER A 267 32.61 5.56 -25.88
N LYS A 268 33.04 6.38 -26.83
CA LYS A 268 32.23 6.79 -28.00
C LYS A 268 32.19 5.72 -29.10
N LYS A 269 33.08 4.73 -29.04
CA LYS A 269 33.18 3.60 -29.97
C LYS A 269 32.91 2.26 -29.26
N ASN A 270 32.99 1.15 -29.98
CA ASN A 270 32.92 -0.18 -29.38
C ASN A 270 34.09 -0.41 -28.42
N MET A 271 33.88 -1.22 -27.40
CA MET A 271 34.91 -1.55 -26.41
C MET A 271 34.79 -3.01 -25.97
N THR A 272 35.93 -3.64 -25.72
CA THR A 272 36.03 -4.96 -25.09
C THR A 272 36.84 -4.85 -23.81
N ILE A 273 36.33 -5.40 -22.71
CA ILE A 273 37.07 -5.61 -21.47
C ILE A 273 37.33 -7.11 -21.38
N ASP A 274 38.60 -7.50 -21.19
CA ASP A 274 39.06 -8.87 -21.35
C ASP A 274 39.98 -9.29 -20.19
N GLY A 275 39.77 -10.50 -19.67
CA GLY A 275 40.59 -11.10 -18.61
C GLY A 275 40.46 -10.46 -17.21
N GLY A 276 41.29 -10.94 -16.28
CA GLY A 276 41.53 -10.31 -14.96
C GLY A 276 40.32 -9.90 -14.13
N LYS A 277 40.56 -8.96 -13.21
CA LYS A 277 39.52 -8.33 -12.38
C LYS A 277 39.61 -6.82 -12.45
N VAL A 278 38.47 -6.13 -12.55
CA VAL A 278 38.41 -4.67 -12.38
C VAL A 278 37.23 -4.22 -11.52
N ASP A 279 37.51 -3.33 -10.56
CA ASP A 279 36.49 -2.63 -9.77
C ASP A 279 36.35 -1.19 -10.31
N VAL A 280 35.22 -0.87 -10.96
CA VAL A 280 34.91 0.44 -11.58
C VAL A 280 33.89 1.19 -10.72
N THR A 281 34.32 2.26 -10.08
CA THR A 281 33.50 3.05 -9.15
C THR A 281 33.38 4.49 -9.60
N GLN A 282 32.14 4.92 -9.84
CA GLN A 282 31.76 6.33 -9.88
C GLN A 282 31.25 6.72 -8.48
N THR A 283 32.04 7.52 -7.78
CA THR A 283 31.80 7.91 -6.39
C THR A 283 30.62 8.87 -6.29
N THR A 284 30.40 9.72 -7.29
CA THR A 284 29.23 10.58 -7.39
C THR A 284 27.98 9.78 -7.76
N GLU A 285 26.81 10.19 -7.27
CA GLU A 285 25.53 9.60 -7.68
C GLU A 285 24.95 10.22 -8.97
N ALA A 286 25.73 11.07 -9.65
CA ALA A 286 25.28 11.83 -10.81
C ALA A 286 25.44 11.07 -12.13
N VAL A 287 26.45 10.18 -12.22
CA VAL A 287 26.87 9.53 -13.48
C VAL A 287 27.13 8.04 -13.27
N SER A 288 27.12 7.28 -14.36
CA SER A 288 27.30 5.84 -14.36
C SER A 288 28.77 5.42 -14.18
N ALA A 289 29.03 4.17 -13.81
CA ALA A 289 30.40 3.66 -13.71
C ALA A 289 31.02 3.38 -15.08
N ILE A 290 30.36 2.58 -15.92
CA ILE A 290 30.80 2.23 -17.27
C ILE A 290 29.77 2.72 -18.29
N GLY A 291 30.23 3.40 -19.35
CA GLY A 291 29.37 3.94 -20.40
C GLY A 291 29.83 3.70 -21.81
N ILE A 292 28.86 3.54 -22.70
CA ILE A 292 29.08 3.50 -24.16
C ILE A 292 28.14 4.47 -24.89
N ALA A 293 28.58 5.01 -26.03
CA ALA A 293 27.70 5.82 -26.86
C ALA A 293 26.55 5.01 -27.49
N ASP A 294 25.49 5.70 -27.90
CA ASP A 294 24.38 5.11 -28.65
C ASP A 294 24.86 4.31 -29.88
N GLY A 295 24.26 3.14 -30.10
CA GLY A 295 24.60 2.24 -31.21
C GLY A 295 25.95 1.53 -31.11
N ARG A 296 26.63 1.58 -29.95
CA ARG A 296 27.92 0.90 -29.71
C ARG A 296 27.75 -0.35 -28.87
N THR A 297 28.76 -1.22 -28.91
CA THR A 297 28.79 -2.48 -28.16
C THR A 297 29.87 -2.47 -27.09
N LEU A 298 29.49 -2.84 -25.87
CA LEU A 298 30.41 -3.24 -24.80
C LEU A 298 30.48 -4.76 -24.74
N ARG A 299 31.69 -5.32 -24.79
CA ARG A 299 31.95 -6.75 -24.59
C ARG A 299 32.72 -6.96 -23.29
N ILE A 300 32.30 -7.93 -22.48
CA ILE A 300 32.95 -8.33 -21.23
C ILE A 300 33.23 -9.83 -21.33
N ASN A 301 34.50 -10.20 -21.44
CA ASN A 301 34.93 -11.56 -21.74
C ASN A 301 35.92 -12.05 -20.69
N ASP A 302 35.67 -13.23 -20.11
CA ASP A 302 36.58 -13.89 -19.17
C ASP A 302 37.04 -12.98 -17.99
N CYS A 303 36.17 -12.05 -17.57
CA CYS A 303 36.47 -11.04 -16.55
C CYS A 303 35.69 -11.25 -15.25
N VAL A 304 36.22 -10.70 -14.17
CA VAL A 304 35.46 -10.35 -12.97
C VAL A 304 35.34 -8.82 -12.87
N ILE A 305 34.13 -8.28 -13.02
CA ILE A 305 33.86 -6.84 -12.98
C ILE A 305 32.93 -6.50 -11.83
N SER A 306 33.31 -5.51 -11.01
CA SER A 306 32.38 -4.82 -10.11
C SER A 306 32.20 -3.40 -10.59
N ALA A 307 30.97 -2.98 -10.90
CA ALA A 307 30.65 -1.65 -11.41
C ALA A 307 29.62 -0.96 -10.50
N SER A 308 29.91 0.26 -10.03
CA SER A 308 29.04 1.01 -9.12
C SER A 308 29.00 2.50 -9.44
N GLY A 309 27.81 3.05 -9.67
CA GLY A 309 27.57 4.45 -10.03
C GLY A 309 26.06 4.74 -10.05
N LYS A 310 25.60 5.90 -10.55
CA LYS A 310 24.15 6.14 -10.76
C LYS A 310 23.47 4.98 -11.49
N HIS A 311 24.11 4.57 -12.59
CA HIS A 311 23.94 3.28 -13.24
C HIS A 311 25.29 2.56 -13.17
N ALA A 312 25.31 1.23 -13.10
CA ALA A 312 26.57 0.51 -13.19
C ALA A 312 27.07 0.49 -14.63
N ILE A 313 26.20 0.11 -15.56
CA ILE A 313 26.48 0.09 -17.00
C ILE A 313 25.36 0.85 -17.73
N TYR A 314 25.73 1.84 -18.55
CA TYR A 314 24.75 2.62 -19.32
C TYR A 314 25.16 2.82 -20.78
N SER A 315 24.16 3.15 -21.61
CA SER A 315 24.39 3.72 -22.92
C SER A 315 23.78 5.12 -23.04
N SER A 316 24.46 6.04 -23.73
CA SER A 316 24.00 7.43 -23.92
C SER A 316 22.68 7.53 -24.70
N ASN A 317 22.04 8.71 -24.66
CA ASN A 317 20.70 8.92 -25.19
C ASN A 317 20.58 8.59 -26.69
N GLY A 318 19.53 7.86 -27.09
CA GLY A 318 19.27 7.43 -28.46
C GLY A 318 18.59 6.05 -28.54
N SER A 319 18.97 5.23 -29.53
CA SER A 319 18.43 3.87 -29.72
C SER A 319 18.87 2.86 -28.63
N GLY A 320 19.94 3.15 -27.90
CA GLY A 320 20.59 2.31 -26.91
C GLY A 320 21.73 1.46 -27.51
N GLY A 321 22.75 1.20 -26.71
CA GLY A 321 23.89 0.33 -27.05
C GLY A 321 23.66 -1.14 -26.73
N SER A 322 24.56 -2.00 -27.19
CA SER A 322 24.51 -3.45 -27.00
C SER A 322 25.50 -3.90 -25.92
N LEU A 323 25.13 -4.90 -25.14
CA LEU A 323 25.98 -5.50 -24.11
C LEU A 323 26.13 -7.00 -24.36
N VAL A 324 27.38 -7.46 -24.47
CA VAL A 324 27.71 -8.89 -24.57
C VAL A 324 28.55 -9.27 -23.37
N ILE A 325 28.11 -10.27 -22.62
CA ILE A 325 28.85 -10.81 -21.47
C ILE A 325 29.08 -12.30 -21.74
N MET A 326 30.35 -12.70 -21.74
CA MET A 326 30.78 -14.06 -22.02
C MET A 326 31.65 -14.59 -20.89
N ASN A 327 31.28 -15.74 -20.33
CA ASN A 327 32.05 -16.46 -19.29
C ASN A 327 32.58 -15.55 -18.16
N SER A 328 31.80 -14.54 -17.77
CA SER A 328 32.24 -13.47 -16.87
C SER A 328 31.38 -13.35 -15.63
N GLN A 329 31.97 -12.83 -14.56
CA GLN A 329 31.26 -12.42 -13.36
C GLN A 329 31.09 -10.90 -13.36
N VAL A 330 29.85 -10.41 -13.31
CA VAL A 330 29.56 -8.97 -13.31
C VAL A 330 28.68 -8.63 -12.12
N ARG A 331 29.17 -7.76 -11.23
CA ARG A 331 28.42 -7.14 -10.13
C ARG A 331 28.09 -5.70 -10.49
N ALA A 332 26.86 -5.46 -10.91
CA ALA A 332 26.40 -4.16 -11.39
C ALA A 332 25.46 -3.52 -10.37
N THR A 333 25.89 -2.44 -9.70
CA THR A 333 25.08 -1.71 -8.72
C THR A 333 24.77 -0.28 -9.16
N GLY A 334 23.48 0.02 -9.38
CA GLY A 334 22.98 1.38 -9.55
C GLY A 334 22.69 2.05 -8.20
N LYS A 335 23.22 3.26 -7.98
CA LYS A 335 22.91 4.12 -6.83
C LYS A 335 21.66 4.94 -7.15
N ASN A 336 20.53 4.55 -6.57
CA ASN A 336 19.23 5.23 -6.72
C ASN A 336 18.61 5.22 -8.15
N ALA A 337 19.22 4.53 -9.12
CA ALA A 337 18.68 4.33 -10.47
C ALA A 337 18.91 2.88 -10.96
N PRO A 338 18.32 2.46 -12.10
CA PRO A 338 18.51 1.11 -12.62
C PRO A 338 19.99 0.74 -12.81
N SER A 339 20.40 -0.46 -12.38
CA SER A 339 21.80 -0.91 -12.47
C SER A 339 22.29 -1.00 -13.92
N PHE A 340 21.39 -1.30 -14.86
CA PHE A 340 21.62 -1.17 -16.30
C PHE A 340 20.66 -0.12 -16.85
N TYR A 341 21.09 0.70 -17.80
CA TYR A 341 20.22 1.72 -18.38
C TYR A 341 20.46 1.95 -19.87
N ASN A 342 19.35 2.02 -20.62
CA ASN A 342 19.32 2.24 -22.06
C ASN A 342 20.14 1.20 -22.88
N ILE A 343 20.19 -0.04 -22.41
CA ILE A 343 20.81 -1.15 -23.13
C ILE A 343 19.78 -1.74 -24.08
N LYS A 344 19.99 -1.60 -25.39
CA LYS A 344 19.09 -2.08 -26.44
C LYS A 344 18.97 -3.60 -26.43
N GLU A 345 20.09 -4.29 -26.30
CA GLU A 345 20.17 -5.75 -26.29
C GLU A 345 21.26 -6.21 -25.33
N MET A 346 20.99 -7.33 -24.64
CA MET A 346 21.94 -7.98 -23.73
C MET A 346 22.05 -9.44 -24.13
N THR A 347 23.26 -9.86 -24.52
CA THR A 347 23.59 -11.24 -24.82
C THR A 347 24.44 -11.81 -23.69
N LEU A 348 23.97 -12.91 -23.08
CA LEU A 348 24.69 -13.64 -22.04
C LEU A 348 25.10 -15.00 -22.61
N THR A 349 26.40 -15.24 -22.72
CA THR A 349 26.96 -16.52 -23.20
C THR A 349 27.75 -17.16 -22.06
N ASP A 350 27.47 -18.43 -21.76
CA ASP A 350 28.08 -19.17 -20.65
C ASP A 350 27.99 -18.47 -19.28
N CYS A 351 26.96 -17.63 -19.11
CA CYS A 351 26.64 -16.94 -17.87
C CYS A 351 25.15 -16.58 -17.81
N GLY A 352 24.66 -16.19 -16.64
CA GLY A 352 23.30 -15.71 -16.47
C GLY A 352 23.13 -14.86 -15.22
N ILE A 353 21.97 -14.21 -15.12
CA ILE A 353 21.63 -13.34 -13.98
C ILE A 353 21.27 -14.23 -12.79
N LYS A 354 22.11 -14.22 -11.75
CA LYS A 354 21.90 -14.94 -10.49
C LYS A 354 21.07 -14.15 -9.48
N SER A 355 21.35 -12.85 -9.36
CA SER A 355 20.73 -11.96 -8.37
C SER A 355 20.33 -10.63 -9.00
N PRO A 356 19.20 -10.01 -8.63
CA PRO A 356 18.20 -10.53 -7.70
C PRO A 356 17.42 -11.72 -8.31
N LYS A 357 16.84 -12.56 -7.44
CA LYS A 357 16.16 -13.79 -7.87
C LYS A 357 15.02 -13.49 -8.85
N GLY A 358 15.00 -14.18 -9.98
CA GLY A 358 13.99 -14.01 -11.03
C GLY A 358 14.20 -12.77 -11.92
N ALA A 359 15.31 -12.07 -11.77
CA ALA A 359 15.64 -10.94 -12.63
C ALA A 359 15.99 -11.41 -14.05
N LYS A 360 15.60 -10.61 -15.04
CA LYS A 360 15.86 -10.85 -16.46
C LYS A 360 16.08 -9.55 -17.20
N PHE A 361 16.76 -9.61 -18.34
CA PHE A 361 16.81 -8.50 -19.27
C PHE A 361 15.45 -8.30 -19.96
N ASP A 362 14.95 -7.06 -19.97
CA ASP A 362 13.73 -6.66 -20.66
C ASP A 362 14.10 -5.66 -21.76
N ALA A 363 14.15 -6.15 -23.01
CA ALA A 363 14.51 -5.36 -24.17
C ALA A 363 13.57 -4.16 -24.39
N SER A 364 12.28 -4.28 -24.02
CA SER A 364 11.31 -3.19 -24.15
C SER A 364 11.58 -2.03 -23.19
N LYS A 365 12.15 -2.34 -22.02
CA LYS A 365 12.54 -1.35 -21.00
C LYS A 365 14.03 -1.01 -21.02
N LYS A 366 14.79 -1.67 -21.90
CA LYS A 366 16.24 -1.48 -22.09
C LYS A 366 17.04 -1.59 -20.79
N THR A 367 16.64 -2.51 -19.90
CA THR A 367 17.21 -2.70 -18.56
C THR A 367 17.00 -4.11 -18.06
N VAL A 368 17.71 -4.50 -16.99
CA VAL A 368 17.35 -5.65 -16.17
C VAL A 368 16.19 -5.29 -15.25
N VAL A 369 15.19 -6.17 -15.18
CA VAL A 369 14.00 -6.04 -14.32
C VAL A 369 13.91 -7.20 -13.33
N ASP A 370 13.29 -6.96 -12.19
CA ASP A 370 12.98 -7.98 -11.18
C ASP A 370 11.83 -8.91 -11.63
N ALA A 371 11.48 -9.89 -10.79
CA ALA A 371 10.40 -10.83 -11.05
C ALA A 371 9.01 -10.17 -11.23
N SER A 372 8.81 -8.94 -10.75
CA SER A 372 7.58 -8.14 -10.94
C SER A 372 7.62 -7.29 -12.23
N GLY A 373 8.74 -7.30 -12.94
CA GLY A 373 8.96 -6.50 -14.14
C GLY A 373 9.40 -5.06 -13.85
N LYS A 374 9.82 -4.71 -12.64
CA LYS A 374 10.33 -3.38 -12.30
C LYS A 374 11.85 -3.30 -12.50
N PRO A 375 12.42 -2.18 -12.98
CA PRO A 375 13.88 -2.03 -13.13
C PRO A 375 14.64 -2.30 -11.83
N VAL A 376 15.68 -3.12 -11.89
CA VAL A 376 16.50 -3.44 -10.72
C VAL A 376 17.39 -2.25 -10.38
N LYS A 377 17.24 -1.69 -9.17
CA LYS A 377 18.03 -0.57 -8.63
C LYS A 377 19.03 -0.99 -7.55
N THR A 378 19.30 -2.29 -7.45
CA THR A 378 20.23 -2.91 -6.50
C THR A 378 21.27 -3.71 -7.28
N GLU A 379 22.22 -4.36 -6.60
CA GLU A 379 23.19 -5.23 -7.27
C GLU A 379 22.47 -6.24 -8.18
N VAL A 380 22.85 -6.23 -9.46
CA VAL A 380 22.61 -7.32 -10.40
C VAL A 380 23.90 -8.12 -10.49
N PHE A 381 23.83 -9.40 -10.13
CA PHE A 381 24.97 -10.30 -10.16
C PHE A 381 24.80 -11.32 -11.30
N ILE A 382 25.71 -11.27 -12.26
CA ILE A 382 25.83 -12.18 -13.39
C ILE A 382 27.03 -13.08 -13.14
N GLN A 383 26.89 -14.39 -13.39
CA GLN A 383 27.98 -15.36 -13.24
C GLN A 383 27.77 -16.57 -14.16
N PRO A 384 28.82 -17.36 -14.42
CA PRO A 384 28.68 -18.70 -15.01
C PRO A 384 27.78 -19.63 -14.17
N PRO A 385 27.02 -20.56 -14.79
CA PRO A 385 26.19 -21.51 -14.08
C PRO A 385 27.02 -22.51 -13.28
N VAL A 386 26.53 -22.87 -12.09
CA VAL A 386 27.07 -23.99 -11.30
C VAL A 386 26.22 -25.23 -11.55
N GLU A 387 26.80 -26.28 -12.14
CA GLU A 387 26.11 -27.54 -12.42
C GLU A 387 25.90 -28.39 -11.16
N TYR A 388 24.77 -29.09 -11.11
CA TYR A 388 24.42 -30.05 -10.06
C TYR A 388 24.43 -31.48 -10.62
N ASP A 389 24.58 -32.46 -9.73
CA ASP A 389 24.55 -33.91 -10.02
C ASP A 389 23.16 -34.47 -10.40
N LEU A 390 22.37 -33.71 -11.16
CA LEU A 390 21.04 -34.06 -11.63
C LEU A 390 20.87 -33.52 -13.04
N GLY A 391 20.25 -34.31 -13.93
CA GLY A 391 19.82 -33.79 -15.22
C GLY A 391 18.42 -34.21 -15.61
N ILE A 392 17.79 -33.30 -16.35
CA ILE A 392 16.40 -33.35 -16.78
C ILE A 392 16.35 -33.15 -18.29
N ALA A 393 15.64 -34.04 -18.98
CA ALA A 393 15.52 -34.06 -20.43
C ALA A 393 16.86 -33.97 -21.20
N GLY A 394 17.94 -34.48 -20.62
CA GLY A 394 19.29 -34.44 -21.22
C GLY A 394 20.09 -33.17 -20.94
N LYS A 395 19.57 -32.20 -20.17
CA LYS A 395 20.30 -31.01 -19.72
C LYS A 395 20.67 -31.09 -18.24
N PRO A 396 21.84 -30.57 -17.82
CA PRO A 396 22.19 -30.49 -16.41
C PRO A 396 21.29 -29.48 -15.68
N VAL A 397 20.95 -29.79 -14.44
CA VAL A 397 20.33 -28.83 -13.52
C VAL A 397 21.43 -27.95 -12.94
N THR A 398 21.22 -26.64 -12.88
CA THR A 398 22.19 -25.65 -12.41
C THR A 398 21.57 -24.72 -11.39
N ASP A 399 22.39 -23.90 -10.72
CA ASP A 399 21.91 -22.85 -9.82
C ASP A 399 21.06 -21.78 -10.52
N LEU A 400 21.15 -21.67 -11.85
CA LEU A 400 20.33 -20.78 -12.66
C LEU A 400 18.96 -21.37 -13.05
N ASN A 401 18.84 -22.69 -13.25
CA ASN A 401 17.61 -23.32 -13.76
C ASN A 401 16.83 -24.16 -12.72
N CYS A 402 17.42 -24.46 -11.55
CA CYS A 402 16.83 -25.41 -10.58
C CYS A 402 15.43 -25.03 -10.06
N ASN A 403 15.11 -23.73 -10.02
CA ASN A 403 13.81 -23.25 -9.52
C ASN A 403 12.67 -23.39 -10.53
N ASP A 404 12.97 -23.53 -11.82
CA ASP A 404 12.00 -23.73 -12.89
C ASP A 404 12.64 -24.48 -14.05
N LEU A 405 12.43 -25.80 -14.07
CA LEU A 405 13.00 -26.68 -15.08
C LEU A 405 12.12 -26.79 -16.34
N SER A 406 10.97 -26.10 -16.37
CA SER A 406 10.13 -26.03 -17.57
C SER A 406 10.79 -25.23 -18.71
N VAL A 407 11.83 -24.46 -18.40
CA VAL A 407 12.69 -23.77 -19.39
C VAL A 407 13.48 -24.76 -20.27
N ILE A 408 13.60 -26.03 -19.86
CA ILE A 408 14.28 -27.06 -20.62
C ILE A 408 13.32 -27.62 -21.69
N PRO A 409 13.70 -27.63 -22.98
CA PRO A 409 12.89 -28.20 -24.04
C PRO A 409 12.47 -29.66 -23.74
N GLY A 410 11.18 -29.95 -23.89
CA GLY A 410 10.60 -31.26 -23.59
C GLY A 410 10.06 -31.42 -22.16
N VAL A 411 10.14 -30.38 -21.32
CA VAL A 411 9.57 -30.37 -19.96
C VAL A 411 8.31 -29.50 -19.92
N SER A 412 7.21 -30.03 -19.38
CA SER A 412 6.00 -29.27 -19.07
C SER A 412 5.42 -29.66 -17.72
N GLY A 413 4.44 -28.90 -17.22
CA GLY A 413 3.96 -29.01 -15.83
C GLY A 413 4.96 -28.38 -14.85
N THR A 414 4.80 -28.62 -13.56
CA THR A 414 5.68 -28.03 -12.55
C THR A 414 6.83 -28.98 -12.21
N VAL A 415 8.06 -28.58 -12.57
CA VAL A 415 9.29 -29.33 -12.28
C VAL A 415 10.30 -28.39 -11.61
N LYS A 416 10.66 -28.70 -10.35
CA LYS A 416 11.56 -27.86 -9.55
C LYS A 416 12.51 -28.71 -8.73
N TYR A 417 13.76 -28.29 -8.66
CA TYR A 417 14.80 -28.92 -7.87
C TYR A 417 15.31 -27.98 -6.79
N ASP A 418 15.22 -28.42 -5.53
CA ASP A 418 15.88 -27.79 -4.40
C ASP A 418 17.20 -28.51 -4.12
N HIS A 419 18.31 -27.84 -4.43
CA HIS A 419 19.65 -28.38 -4.22
C HIS A 419 19.97 -28.62 -2.74
N SER A 420 19.47 -27.77 -1.82
CA SER A 420 19.79 -27.85 -0.39
C SER A 420 19.20 -29.11 0.25
N SER A 421 17.96 -29.44 -0.11
CA SER A 421 17.28 -30.65 0.37
C SER A 421 17.42 -31.86 -0.58
N LYS A 422 18.08 -31.68 -1.72
CA LYS A 422 18.15 -32.66 -2.83
C LYS A 422 16.75 -33.16 -3.22
N THR A 423 15.78 -32.27 -3.29
CA THR A 423 14.38 -32.61 -3.57
C THR A 423 13.99 -32.15 -4.97
N LEU A 424 13.64 -33.10 -5.84
CA LEU A 424 12.98 -32.85 -7.12
C LEU A 424 11.47 -32.99 -6.95
N THR A 425 10.72 -31.90 -7.14
CA THR A 425 9.25 -31.93 -7.12
C THR A 425 8.72 -32.06 -8.54
N LEU A 426 7.87 -33.04 -8.76
CA LEU A 426 7.10 -33.24 -9.99
C LEU A 426 5.62 -33.07 -9.67
N ASP A 427 4.97 -32.07 -10.26
CA ASP A 427 3.55 -31.81 -10.09
C ASP A 427 2.88 -31.65 -11.45
N ASN A 428 2.09 -32.68 -11.82
CA ASN A 428 1.51 -32.85 -13.15
C ASN A 428 2.54 -32.64 -14.27
N ALA A 429 3.77 -33.11 -14.03
CA ALA A 429 4.91 -32.91 -14.90
C ALA A 429 4.92 -33.89 -16.06
N LYS A 430 5.36 -33.45 -17.23
CA LYS A 430 5.61 -34.29 -18.40
C LYS A 430 7.00 -34.01 -18.96
N ILE A 431 7.81 -35.05 -19.11
CA ILE A 431 9.20 -34.94 -19.55
C ILE A 431 9.45 -35.89 -20.72
N GLU A 432 9.74 -35.34 -21.89
CA GLU A 432 10.07 -36.05 -23.13
C GLU A 432 11.51 -35.76 -23.55
N SER A 433 12.32 -36.78 -23.83
CA SER A 433 13.74 -36.57 -24.23
C SER A 433 14.33 -37.70 -25.08
N SER A 434 15.27 -37.33 -25.97
CA SER A 434 16.15 -38.27 -26.69
C SER A 434 17.29 -38.82 -25.82
N SER A 435 17.56 -38.23 -24.66
CA SER A 435 18.39 -38.78 -23.57
C SER A 435 17.51 -39.27 -22.41
N HIS A 436 18.07 -39.58 -21.24
CA HIS A 436 17.28 -39.85 -20.03
C HIS A 436 16.32 -38.69 -19.73
N CYS A 437 15.05 -38.98 -19.41
CA CYS A 437 14.13 -37.94 -18.94
C CYS A 437 14.61 -37.40 -17.60
N ILE A 438 15.03 -38.30 -16.69
CA ILE A 438 15.69 -37.95 -15.43
C ILE A 438 16.91 -38.86 -15.27
N TRP A 439 18.09 -38.28 -15.05
CA TRP A 439 19.26 -39.02 -14.57
C TRP A 439 19.74 -38.41 -13.26
N ASN A 440 19.94 -39.25 -12.25
CA ASN A 440 20.39 -38.85 -10.93
C ASN A 440 21.82 -39.34 -10.69
N ASN A 441 22.75 -38.43 -10.43
CA ASN A 441 24.08 -38.71 -9.92
C ASN A 441 24.27 -38.23 -8.47
N SER A 442 23.23 -37.65 -7.86
CA SER A 442 23.25 -37.14 -6.50
C SER A 442 22.80 -38.22 -5.51
N ASN A 443 23.68 -38.58 -4.57
CA ASN A 443 23.31 -39.49 -3.50
C ASN A 443 22.30 -38.84 -2.55
N GLY A 444 21.17 -39.53 -2.35
CA GLY A 444 20.07 -39.09 -1.49
C GLY A 444 18.99 -38.26 -2.18
N LEU A 445 18.92 -38.25 -3.52
CA LEU A 445 17.87 -37.53 -4.24
C LEU A 445 16.48 -38.00 -3.81
N LYS A 446 15.59 -37.05 -3.49
CA LYS A 446 14.18 -37.31 -3.20
C LYS A 446 13.31 -36.75 -4.33
N ILE A 447 12.59 -37.61 -5.04
CA ILE A 447 11.54 -37.21 -5.98
C ILE A 447 10.20 -37.18 -5.25
N VAL A 448 9.54 -36.01 -5.19
CA VAL A 448 8.22 -35.82 -4.60
C VAL A 448 7.20 -35.63 -5.71
N LEU A 449 6.27 -36.57 -5.82
CA LEU A 449 5.23 -36.66 -6.83
C LEU A 449 3.94 -36.03 -6.31
N LYS A 450 3.36 -35.12 -7.10
CA LYS A 450 2.00 -34.60 -6.96
C LYS A 450 1.26 -34.78 -8.27
N GLY A 451 -0.05 -35.02 -8.21
CA GLY A 451 -0.85 -35.30 -9.40
C GLY A 451 -0.31 -36.50 -10.20
N THR A 452 -0.47 -36.46 -11.52
CA THR A 452 -0.02 -37.51 -12.44
C THR A 452 1.14 -37.02 -13.29
N ASN A 453 2.31 -37.67 -13.15
CA ASN A 453 3.55 -37.27 -13.81
C ASN A 453 3.96 -38.30 -14.87
N GLU A 454 4.52 -37.83 -15.97
CA GLU A 454 4.85 -38.65 -17.14
C GLU A 454 6.31 -38.47 -17.56
N LEU A 455 7.07 -39.56 -17.62
CA LEU A 455 8.37 -39.61 -18.27
C LEU A 455 8.22 -40.46 -19.53
N LYS A 456 8.34 -39.84 -20.70
CA LYS A 456 8.19 -40.53 -21.98
C LYS A 456 9.51 -40.57 -22.72
N LYS A 457 10.01 -41.78 -22.93
CA LYS A 457 11.33 -42.03 -23.49
C LYS A 457 11.27 -42.84 -24.79
N SER A 458 12.09 -42.46 -25.78
CA SER A 458 12.34 -43.22 -27.02
C SER A 458 13.85 -43.37 -27.27
N GLY A 459 14.32 -44.47 -27.85
CA GLY A 459 15.74 -44.70 -28.14
C GLY A 459 16.44 -45.67 -27.17
N ALA A 460 17.71 -45.44 -26.85
CA ALA A 460 18.56 -46.41 -26.12
C ALA A 460 18.54 -46.27 -24.59
N PHE A 461 18.22 -45.08 -24.06
CA PHE A 461 18.32 -44.77 -22.63
C PHE A 461 17.02 -45.07 -21.86
N SER A 462 17.12 -45.30 -20.53
CA SER A 462 15.94 -45.50 -19.67
C SER A 462 15.22 -44.18 -19.35
N ALA A 463 13.92 -44.21 -19.04
CA ALA A 463 13.17 -43.00 -18.73
C ALA A 463 13.68 -42.32 -17.45
N LEU A 464 13.89 -43.10 -16.39
CA LEU A 464 14.55 -42.66 -15.16
C LEU A 464 15.79 -43.52 -14.90
N PHE A 465 16.94 -42.90 -14.61
CA PHE A 465 18.16 -43.61 -14.22
C PHE A 465 18.72 -43.13 -12.87
N ALA A 466 18.67 -44.02 -11.89
CA ALA A 466 19.23 -43.84 -10.56
C ALA A 466 20.70 -44.31 -10.51
N LYS A 467 21.68 -43.41 -10.75
CA LYS A 467 23.11 -43.77 -10.60
C LYS A 467 23.55 -43.83 -9.15
N GLU A 468 22.87 -43.07 -8.29
CA GLU A 468 23.06 -43.04 -6.84
C GLU A 468 21.75 -43.36 -6.10
N ASN A 469 21.81 -43.55 -4.77
CA ASN A 469 20.62 -43.88 -3.97
C ASN A 469 19.57 -42.77 -4.07
N MET A 470 18.31 -43.16 -4.24
CA MET A 470 17.21 -42.18 -4.35
C MET A 470 15.88 -42.71 -3.81
N THR A 471 14.98 -41.78 -3.49
CA THR A 471 13.64 -42.04 -3.00
C THR A 471 12.60 -41.40 -3.91
N ILE A 472 11.51 -42.11 -4.22
CA ILE A 472 10.31 -41.59 -4.90
C ILE A 472 9.14 -41.64 -3.92
N THR A 473 8.46 -40.51 -3.70
CA THR A 473 7.37 -40.38 -2.72
C THR A 473 6.36 -39.28 -3.07
N GLY A 474 5.41 -38.93 -2.21
CA GLY A 474 4.58 -37.70 -2.34
C GLY A 474 3.08 -37.90 -2.59
N GLY A 475 2.58 -39.14 -2.64
CA GLY A 475 1.18 -39.46 -2.87
C GLY A 475 0.75 -39.45 -4.34
N GLY A 476 1.47 -38.74 -5.22
CA GLY A 476 1.20 -38.69 -6.65
C GLY A 476 1.58 -39.96 -7.42
N THR A 477 1.34 -39.93 -8.73
CA THR A 477 1.65 -41.00 -9.68
C THR A 477 2.83 -40.62 -10.57
N LEU A 478 3.75 -41.56 -10.84
CA LEU A 478 4.81 -41.45 -11.84
C LEU A 478 4.67 -42.55 -12.90
N ASN A 479 4.44 -42.14 -14.14
CA ASN A 479 4.40 -43.00 -15.32
C ASN A 479 5.75 -42.94 -16.05
N ALA A 480 6.67 -43.84 -15.73
CA ALA A 480 7.98 -43.96 -16.38
C ALA A 480 7.93 -44.95 -17.55
N THR A 481 7.74 -44.44 -18.77
CA THR A 481 7.45 -45.25 -19.96
C THR A 481 8.52 -45.14 -21.03
N HIS A 482 9.05 -46.28 -21.45
CA HIS A 482 9.93 -46.41 -22.60
C HIS A 482 9.16 -46.97 -23.81
N THR A 483 8.98 -46.15 -24.84
CA THR A 483 7.99 -46.35 -25.92
C THR A 483 8.41 -47.33 -27.01
N THR A 484 9.71 -47.47 -27.32
CA THR A 484 10.19 -48.33 -28.41
C THR A 484 10.55 -49.76 -27.98
N GLY A 485 10.81 -49.96 -26.68
CA GLY A 485 11.11 -51.27 -26.07
C GLY A 485 12.42 -51.96 -26.52
N VAL A 486 13.22 -51.35 -27.39
CA VAL A 486 14.38 -52.02 -28.03
C VAL A 486 15.59 -52.16 -27.08
N GLU A 487 15.87 -51.15 -26.25
CA GLU A 487 17.06 -51.14 -25.37
C GLU A 487 16.82 -50.57 -23.96
N GLY A 488 15.95 -49.57 -23.78
CA GLY A 488 15.74 -48.89 -22.50
C GLY A 488 14.62 -49.47 -21.60
N SER A 489 14.75 -49.25 -20.29
CA SER A 489 13.79 -49.62 -19.24
C SER A 489 12.94 -48.43 -18.82
N GLY A 490 11.81 -48.69 -18.13
CA GLY A 490 11.07 -47.62 -17.45
C GLY A 490 11.95 -46.96 -16.38
N ILE A 491 12.50 -47.78 -15.48
CA ILE A 491 13.43 -47.33 -14.44
C ILE A 491 14.69 -48.21 -14.44
N ALA A 492 15.86 -47.57 -14.43
CA ALA A 492 17.16 -48.21 -14.26
C ALA A 492 17.82 -47.80 -12.94
N ILE A 493 18.53 -48.74 -12.31
CA ILE A 493 19.27 -48.53 -11.05
C ILE A 493 20.71 -49.05 -11.22
N SER A 494 21.69 -48.29 -10.75
CA SER A 494 23.10 -48.72 -10.75
C SER A 494 23.39 -49.84 -9.75
N LYS A 495 24.47 -50.58 -9.99
CA LYS A 495 24.99 -51.63 -9.10
C LYS A 495 25.08 -51.17 -7.65
N ASP A 496 24.61 -52.01 -6.72
CA ASP A 496 24.67 -51.81 -5.26
C ASP A 496 23.95 -50.55 -4.73
N LYS A 497 23.24 -49.81 -5.58
CA LYS A 497 22.39 -48.67 -5.17
C LYS A 497 20.99 -49.11 -4.78
N THR A 498 20.34 -48.25 -4.02
CA THR A 498 18.98 -48.45 -3.51
C THR A 498 18.02 -47.45 -4.13
N LEU A 499 16.94 -47.96 -4.70
CA LEU A 499 15.74 -47.18 -5.00
C LEU A 499 14.70 -47.47 -3.92
N THR A 500 14.21 -46.43 -3.26
CA THR A 500 13.08 -46.51 -2.34
C THR A 500 11.84 -45.89 -2.98
N ILE A 501 10.72 -46.60 -3.00
CA ILE A 501 9.43 -46.10 -3.47
C ILE A 501 8.46 -46.15 -2.29
N SER A 502 8.00 -44.99 -1.81
CA SER A 502 7.16 -44.93 -0.60
C SER A 502 5.97 -43.99 -0.73
N ASN A 503 4.80 -44.41 -0.24
CA ASN A 503 3.58 -43.60 -0.19
C ASN A 503 3.23 -42.92 -1.54
N CYS A 504 3.38 -43.62 -2.66
CA CYS A 504 3.08 -43.10 -3.99
C CYS A 504 2.73 -44.23 -4.97
N THR A 505 2.40 -43.86 -6.22
CA THR A 505 2.18 -44.81 -7.31
C THR A 505 3.27 -44.67 -8.37
N VAL A 506 3.92 -45.78 -8.75
CA VAL A 506 4.92 -45.81 -9.82
C VAL A 506 4.55 -46.87 -10.85
N ASN A 507 4.32 -46.44 -12.09
CA ASN A 507 4.10 -47.30 -13.24
C ASN A 507 5.35 -47.25 -14.12
N ALA A 508 6.05 -48.38 -14.26
CA ALA A 508 7.30 -48.47 -15.00
C ALA A 508 7.18 -49.49 -16.15
N SER A 509 7.39 -49.04 -17.39
CA SER A 509 7.30 -49.91 -18.57
C SER A 509 8.41 -49.67 -19.58
N GLY A 510 8.86 -50.74 -20.23
CA GLY A 510 9.94 -50.69 -21.23
C GLY A 510 10.43 -52.07 -21.64
N LYS A 511 11.69 -52.18 -22.10
CA LYS A 511 12.34 -53.48 -22.31
C LYS A 511 12.23 -54.32 -21.03
N TYR A 512 12.58 -53.68 -19.91
CA TYR A 512 12.26 -54.10 -18.55
C TYR A 512 11.41 -52.99 -17.90
N GLY A 513 10.58 -53.34 -16.91
CA GLY A 513 9.88 -52.35 -16.09
C GLY A 513 10.87 -51.63 -15.17
N ILE A 514 11.44 -52.38 -14.22
CA ILE A 514 12.48 -51.92 -13.29
C ILE A 514 13.70 -52.84 -13.39
N TYR A 515 14.87 -52.26 -13.62
CA TYR A 515 16.08 -52.99 -14.03
C TYR A 515 17.35 -52.48 -13.35
N CYS A 516 18.32 -53.37 -13.11
CA CYS A 516 19.68 -53.00 -12.77
C CYS A 516 20.68 -53.26 -13.91
N ASN A 517 21.53 -52.26 -14.20
CA ASN A 517 22.48 -52.30 -15.32
C ASN A 517 23.71 -53.19 -15.15
N ASN A 518 23.85 -53.86 -14.01
CA ASN A 518 24.98 -54.73 -13.72
C ASN A 518 24.51 -56.10 -13.18
N THR A 519 25.31 -57.15 -13.39
CA THR A 519 25.01 -58.52 -12.98
C THR A 519 24.92 -58.70 -11.47
N ASP A 520 25.61 -57.87 -10.69
CA ASP A 520 25.58 -57.95 -9.22
C ASP A 520 24.24 -57.48 -8.63
N GLY A 521 23.54 -56.60 -9.33
CA GLY A 521 22.16 -56.18 -9.08
C GLY A 521 22.00 -55.00 -8.11
N ALA A 522 20.78 -54.47 -8.03
CA ALA A 522 20.40 -53.33 -7.19
C ALA A 522 19.47 -53.74 -6.04
N LYS A 523 19.24 -52.82 -5.09
CA LYS A 523 18.26 -52.97 -4.00
C LYS A 523 17.02 -52.14 -4.32
N LEU A 524 15.84 -52.72 -4.10
CA LEU A 524 14.56 -52.05 -4.24
C LEU A 524 13.79 -52.16 -2.92
N VAL A 525 13.32 -51.03 -2.41
CA VAL A 525 12.51 -50.93 -1.20
C VAL A 525 11.17 -50.31 -1.57
N ILE A 526 10.07 -50.96 -1.21
CA ILE A 526 8.70 -50.49 -1.48
C ILE A 526 7.93 -50.44 -0.16
N GLU A 527 7.43 -49.25 0.19
CA GLU A 527 6.80 -48.97 1.49
C GLU A 527 5.45 -48.27 1.31
N ASN A 528 4.35 -48.95 1.65
CA ASN A 528 2.99 -48.40 1.52
C ASN A 528 2.74 -47.74 0.13
N ALA A 529 3.28 -48.33 -0.93
CA ALA A 529 3.27 -47.77 -2.28
C ALA A 529 2.68 -48.78 -3.27
N THR A 530 2.17 -48.25 -4.39
CA THR A 530 1.71 -49.06 -5.52
C THR A 530 2.76 -49.02 -6.62
N VAL A 531 3.31 -50.18 -7.00
CA VAL A 531 4.29 -50.30 -8.09
C VAL A 531 3.74 -51.26 -9.14
N LYS A 532 3.60 -50.77 -10.37
CA LYS A 532 3.25 -51.58 -11.55
C LYS A 532 4.44 -51.60 -12.49
N ALA A 533 5.07 -52.76 -12.66
CA ALA A 533 6.21 -52.93 -13.54
C ALA A 533 5.85 -53.87 -14.68
N LYS A 534 6.10 -53.44 -15.93
CA LYS A 534 5.82 -54.26 -17.13
C LYS A 534 7.01 -54.26 -18.08
N GLY A 535 7.65 -55.42 -18.22
CA GLY A 535 8.56 -55.69 -19.32
C GLY A 535 7.78 -56.00 -20.61
N LYS A 536 8.36 -55.70 -21.77
CA LYS A 536 7.75 -56.07 -23.07
C LYS A 536 7.95 -57.57 -23.35
N ASP A 537 9.20 -57.97 -23.54
CA ASP A 537 9.62 -59.35 -23.86
C ASP A 537 10.58 -59.95 -22.80
N ASN A 538 10.94 -59.14 -21.80
CA ASN A 538 11.86 -59.48 -20.73
C ASN A 538 11.16 -59.40 -19.35
N PRO A 539 11.79 -59.88 -18.28
CA PRO A 539 11.20 -59.83 -16.95
C PRO A 539 10.84 -58.39 -16.51
N SER A 540 9.69 -58.22 -15.87
CA SER A 540 9.21 -56.92 -15.37
C SER A 540 10.13 -56.33 -14.31
N PHE A 541 10.75 -57.20 -13.51
CA PHE A 541 11.89 -56.88 -12.64
C PHE A 541 13.11 -57.66 -13.10
N TYR A 542 14.27 -57.04 -13.27
CA TYR A 542 15.47 -57.78 -13.70
C TYR A 542 16.74 -57.31 -12.99
N ARG A 543 17.54 -58.27 -12.50
CA ARG A 543 18.78 -58.04 -11.75
C ARG A 543 18.56 -57.23 -10.46
N ILE A 544 17.43 -57.44 -9.79
CA ILE A 544 17.18 -56.88 -8.46
C ILE A 544 17.71 -57.87 -7.42
N LYS A 545 18.82 -57.53 -6.76
CA LYS A 545 19.50 -58.38 -5.77
C LYS A 545 18.69 -58.54 -4.48
N LYS A 546 17.92 -57.50 -4.10
CA LYS A 546 17.09 -57.50 -2.89
C LYS A 546 15.82 -56.67 -3.14
N LEU A 547 14.67 -57.26 -2.83
CA LEU A 547 13.38 -56.58 -2.73
C LEU A 547 12.91 -56.59 -1.28
N SER A 548 12.61 -55.42 -0.73
CA SER A 548 12.02 -55.26 0.62
C SER A 548 10.65 -54.62 0.50
N LEU A 549 9.64 -55.27 1.06
CA LEU A 549 8.25 -54.82 1.05
C LEU A 549 7.79 -54.53 2.48
N THR A 550 7.30 -53.33 2.72
CA THR A 550 6.71 -52.91 4.01
C THR A 550 5.29 -52.40 3.74
N GLY A 551 4.28 -53.05 4.33
CA GLY A 551 2.87 -52.67 4.12
C GLY A 551 2.37 -52.89 2.68
N CYS A 552 3.04 -53.74 1.90
CA CYS A 552 2.67 -54.10 0.53
C CYS A 552 2.91 -55.59 0.27
N GLU A 553 2.21 -56.13 -0.72
CA GLU A 553 2.38 -57.50 -1.20
C GLU A 553 2.37 -57.54 -2.73
N ILE A 554 2.94 -58.61 -3.32
CA ILE A 554 2.84 -58.86 -4.76
C ILE A 554 1.44 -59.44 -5.01
N THR A 555 0.55 -58.67 -5.64
CA THR A 555 -0.85 -59.06 -5.88
C THR A 555 -1.10 -59.58 -7.29
N SER A 556 -0.22 -59.26 -8.25
CA SER A 556 -0.34 -59.73 -9.64
C SER A 556 1.03 -60.03 -10.26
N PRO A 557 1.14 -61.08 -11.10
CA PRO A 557 0.13 -62.12 -11.30
C PRO A 557 -0.07 -62.98 -10.04
N ALA A 558 -1.21 -63.67 -9.94
CA ALA A 558 -1.54 -64.48 -8.78
C ALA A 558 -0.45 -65.55 -8.51
N GLY A 559 0.00 -65.65 -7.25
CA GLY A 559 1.07 -66.56 -6.84
C GLY A 559 2.50 -66.09 -7.19
N ALA A 560 2.67 -64.90 -7.77
CA ALA A 560 3.99 -64.35 -8.03
C ALA A 560 4.73 -64.02 -6.73
N LYS A 561 6.04 -64.27 -6.71
CA LYS A 561 6.93 -63.99 -5.57
C LYS A 561 8.29 -63.51 -6.02
N PHE A 562 9.01 -62.82 -5.15
CA PHE A 562 10.40 -62.46 -5.42
C PHE A 562 11.33 -63.66 -5.18
N ASP A 563 12.18 -63.96 -6.17
CA ASP A 563 13.21 -64.98 -6.08
C ASP A 563 14.58 -64.30 -6.05
N ALA A 564 15.21 -64.30 -4.87
CA ALA A 564 16.50 -63.67 -4.64
C ALA A 564 17.65 -64.34 -5.44
N SER A 565 17.54 -65.65 -5.71
CA SER A 565 18.55 -66.39 -6.48
C SER A 565 18.52 -66.01 -7.97
N LYS A 566 17.32 -65.80 -8.51
CA LYS A 566 17.09 -65.36 -9.90
C LYS A 566 17.08 -63.83 -10.06
N LYS A 567 17.17 -63.08 -8.95
CA LYS A 567 17.18 -61.61 -8.90
C LYS A 567 16.01 -60.97 -9.64
N THR A 568 14.82 -61.57 -9.55
CA THR A 568 13.61 -61.18 -10.29
C THR A 568 12.34 -61.61 -9.54
N VAL A 569 11.18 -61.17 -10.02
CA VAL A 569 9.88 -61.71 -9.61
C VAL A 569 9.55 -62.89 -10.52
N VAL A 570 9.17 -64.01 -9.93
CA VAL A 570 8.78 -65.23 -10.63
C VAL A 570 7.31 -65.54 -10.41
N ASP A 571 6.69 -66.22 -11.37
CA ASP A 571 5.33 -66.74 -11.26
C ASP A 571 5.25 -67.94 -10.30
N ALA A 572 4.06 -68.52 -10.14
CA ALA A 572 3.84 -69.69 -9.29
C ALA A 572 4.65 -70.93 -9.73
N SER A 573 5.04 -71.01 -11.01
CA SER A 573 5.88 -72.07 -11.58
C SER A 573 7.38 -71.79 -11.46
N GLY A 574 7.76 -70.63 -10.92
CA GLY A 574 9.15 -70.21 -10.77
C GLY A 574 9.78 -69.61 -12.03
N ASN A 575 9.00 -69.29 -13.07
CA ASN A 575 9.50 -68.61 -14.27
C ASN A 575 9.50 -67.09 -14.08
N PRO A 576 10.49 -66.34 -14.60
CA PRO A 576 10.49 -64.87 -14.51
C PRO A 576 9.22 -64.25 -15.12
N VAL A 577 8.55 -63.38 -14.36
CA VAL A 577 7.32 -62.74 -14.81
C VAL A 577 7.63 -61.67 -15.86
N LYS A 578 7.09 -61.86 -17.07
CA LYS A 578 7.19 -60.90 -18.19
C LYS A 578 5.95 -60.01 -18.33
N THR A 579 4.84 -60.41 -17.72
CA THR A 579 3.61 -59.61 -17.67
C THR A 579 3.69 -58.54 -16.57
N GLU A 580 2.67 -57.68 -16.46
CA GLU A 580 2.63 -56.66 -15.41
C GLU A 580 2.68 -57.31 -14.03
N VAL A 581 3.69 -56.93 -13.24
CA VAL A 581 3.77 -57.25 -11.81
C VAL A 581 3.20 -56.06 -11.04
N VAL A 582 2.24 -56.34 -10.15
CA VAL A 582 1.62 -55.33 -9.28
C VAL A 582 2.03 -55.61 -7.84
N ILE A 583 2.57 -54.59 -7.20
CA ILE A 583 2.86 -54.55 -5.77
C ILE A 583 2.01 -53.44 -5.17
N GLU A 584 1.13 -53.75 -4.22
CA GLU A 584 0.24 -52.75 -3.62
C GLU A 584 -0.07 -53.08 -2.14
N PRO A 585 -0.56 -52.11 -1.35
CA PRO A 585 -1.07 -52.38 0.00
C PRO A 585 -2.34 -53.26 -0.03
N PRO A 586 -2.57 -54.09 1.01
CA PRO A 586 -3.80 -54.87 1.12
C PRO A 586 -5.05 -53.99 1.22
N VAL A 587 -6.20 -54.49 0.79
CA VAL A 587 -7.48 -53.76 0.87
C VAL A 587 -7.92 -53.62 2.33
N LYS A 588 -8.16 -52.40 2.79
CA LYS A 588 -8.65 -52.10 4.15
C LYS A 588 -9.99 -51.39 4.09
N GLU A 589 -11.02 -51.96 4.73
CA GLU A 589 -12.34 -51.33 4.91
C GLU A 589 -12.33 -50.32 6.06
N TYR A 590 -13.08 -49.22 5.90
CA TYR A 590 -13.13 -48.12 6.88
C TYR A 590 -14.44 -48.03 7.67
N GLY A 591 -15.39 -48.96 7.48
CA GLY A 591 -16.65 -48.96 8.24
C GLY A 591 -17.64 -47.86 7.83
N LEU A 592 -17.55 -47.41 6.58
CA LEU A 592 -18.44 -46.45 5.93
C LEU A 592 -18.91 -47.06 4.62
N GLN A 593 -20.22 -47.03 4.35
CA GLN A 593 -20.74 -47.34 3.01
C GLN A 593 -21.31 -46.09 2.35
N ILE A 594 -21.00 -45.93 1.06
CA ILE A 594 -21.55 -44.89 0.18
C ILE A 594 -22.21 -45.57 -1.01
N ALA A 595 -23.47 -45.24 -1.28
CA ALA A 595 -24.33 -45.89 -2.27
C ALA A 595 -24.30 -47.44 -2.18
N GLY A 596 -24.19 -47.97 -0.96
CA GLY A 596 -24.11 -49.42 -0.69
C GLY A 596 -22.78 -50.10 -1.05
N THR A 597 -21.71 -49.34 -1.34
CA THR A 597 -20.34 -49.83 -1.55
C THR A 597 -19.48 -49.49 -0.34
N GLU A 598 -18.66 -50.45 0.13
CA GLU A 598 -17.71 -50.20 1.22
C GLU A 598 -16.63 -49.19 0.81
N VAL A 599 -16.36 -48.24 1.68
CA VAL A 599 -15.25 -47.30 1.54
C VAL A 599 -13.98 -47.96 2.07
N THR A 600 -12.96 -48.02 1.21
CA THR A 600 -11.69 -48.70 1.44
C THR A 600 -10.51 -47.81 1.06
N ASN A 601 -9.28 -48.22 1.36
CA ASN A 601 -8.07 -47.54 0.88
C ASN A 601 -7.96 -47.46 -0.67
N LYS A 602 -8.77 -48.22 -1.42
CA LYS A 602 -8.79 -48.18 -2.89
C LYS A 602 -9.70 -47.09 -3.47
N ASN A 603 -10.78 -46.72 -2.80
CA ASN A 603 -11.79 -45.77 -3.31
C ASN A 603 -11.98 -44.53 -2.43
N CYS A 604 -11.35 -44.45 -1.25
CA CYS A 604 -11.57 -43.33 -0.33
C CYS A 604 -11.15 -41.97 -0.89
N ASN A 605 -10.14 -41.90 -1.76
CA ASN A 605 -9.66 -40.64 -2.32
C ASN A 605 -10.55 -40.08 -3.45
N ASP A 606 -11.34 -40.93 -4.08
CA ASP A 606 -12.32 -40.56 -5.09
C ASP A 606 -13.49 -41.55 -5.05
N LEU A 607 -14.57 -41.14 -4.37
CA LEU A 607 -15.79 -41.93 -4.24
C LEU A 607 -16.70 -41.81 -5.47
N THR A 608 -16.40 -40.93 -6.43
CA THR A 608 -17.20 -40.81 -7.67
C THR A 608 -17.06 -42.03 -8.58
N VAL A 609 -16.06 -42.88 -8.32
CA VAL A 609 -15.93 -44.21 -8.96
C VAL A 609 -17.04 -45.18 -8.54
N ILE A 610 -17.78 -44.90 -7.46
CA ILE A 610 -18.87 -45.73 -7.00
C ILE A 610 -20.13 -45.44 -7.84
N PRO A 611 -20.77 -46.45 -8.46
CA PRO A 611 -22.00 -46.24 -9.21
C PRO A 611 -23.08 -45.56 -8.37
N GLY A 612 -23.65 -44.47 -8.89
CA GLY A 612 -24.64 -43.65 -8.18
C GLY A 612 -24.06 -42.46 -7.41
N VAL A 613 -22.73 -42.24 -7.45
CA VAL A 613 -22.05 -41.09 -6.84
C VAL A 613 -21.47 -40.18 -7.92
N SER A 614 -21.67 -38.87 -7.79
CA SER A 614 -21.05 -37.84 -8.62
C SER A 614 -20.79 -36.57 -7.80
N GLY A 615 -19.97 -35.64 -8.30
CA GLY A 615 -19.64 -34.38 -7.63
C GLY A 615 -18.25 -33.86 -8.01
N THR A 616 -17.87 -32.68 -7.53
CA THR A 616 -16.55 -32.09 -7.81
C THR A 616 -15.46 -32.73 -6.94
N ALA A 617 -15.76 -32.97 -5.67
CA ALA A 617 -14.87 -33.61 -4.72
C ALA A 617 -15.69 -34.45 -3.72
N VAL A 618 -15.79 -35.75 -3.99
CA VAL A 618 -16.44 -36.71 -3.09
C VAL A 618 -15.38 -37.68 -2.61
N LYS A 619 -14.95 -37.54 -1.36
CA LYS A 619 -13.83 -38.32 -0.80
C LYS A 619 -13.96 -38.51 0.70
N TYR A 620 -13.33 -39.55 1.21
CA TYR A 620 -13.22 -39.87 2.62
C TYR A 620 -11.75 -39.92 3.04
N ASP A 621 -11.42 -39.16 4.08
CA ASP A 621 -10.14 -39.21 4.76
C ASP A 621 -10.28 -39.99 6.08
N ASN A 622 -9.66 -41.17 6.14
CA ASN A 622 -9.68 -42.03 7.31
C ASN A 622 -8.90 -41.44 8.51
N ALA A 623 -7.86 -40.63 8.28
CA ALA A 623 -7.06 -40.07 9.37
C ALA A 623 -7.85 -39.00 10.15
N SER A 624 -8.55 -38.12 9.44
CA SER A 624 -9.41 -37.10 10.04
C SER A 624 -10.84 -37.59 10.30
N LYS A 625 -11.21 -38.78 9.82
CA LYS A 625 -12.59 -39.31 9.79
C LYS A 625 -13.57 -38.34 9.11
N THR A 626 -13.13 -37.72 8.02
CA THR A 626 -13.91 -36.70 7.30
C THR A 626 -14.37 -37.22 5.95
N LEU A 627 -15.68 -37.22 5.71
CA LEU A 627 -16.30 -37.36 4.40
C LEU A 627 -16.54 -35.96 3.82
N THR A 628 -15.81 -35.59 2.78
CA THR A 628 -16.01 -34.35 2.04
C THR A 628 -17.05 -34.56 0.93
N LEU A 629 -18.07 -33.70 0.90
CA LEU A 629 -19.07 -33.64 -0.15
C LEU A 629 -19.03 -32.24 -0.79
N ASP A 630 -18.52 -32.16 -2.02
CA ASP A 630 -18.56 -30.94 -2.84
C ASP A 630 -19.43 -31.12 -4.08
N LYS A 631 -20.58 -30.43 -4.11
CA LYS A 631 -21.60 -30.58 -5.16
C LYS A 631 -21.95 -32.05 -5.44
N ALA A 632 -21.94 -32.86 -4.39
CA ALA A 632 -22.10 -34.29 -4.47
C ALA A 632 -23.55 -34.67 -4.77
N LYS A 633 -23.77 -35.66 -5.64
CA LYS A 633 -25.06 -36.32 -5.81
C LYS A 633 -24.88 -37.82 -5.57
N ILE A 634 -25.62 -38.36 -4.59
CA ILE A 634 -25.59 -39.78 -4.21
C ILE A 634 -27.00 -40.36 -4.32
N GLU A 635 -27.19 -41.31 -5.23
CA GLU A 635 -28.47 -42.00 -5.46
C GLU A 635 -28.22 -43.51 -5.54
N VAL A 636 -29.05 -44.30 -4.87
CA VAL A 636 -28.94 -45.76 -4.84
C VAL A 636 -30.32 -46.40 -5.04
N LEU A 637 -30.35 -47.63 -5.58
CA LEU A 637 -31.57 -48.42 -5.72
C LEU A 637 -32.27 -48.64 -4.35
N PRO A 638 -33.61 -48.80 -4.33
CA PRO A 638 -34.36 -49.05 -3.10
C PRO A 638 -33.77 -50.20 -2.27
N GLY A 639 -33.68 -50.01 -0.96
CA GLY A 639 -33.18 -51.03 -0.03
C GLY A 639 -31.70 -50.94 0.33
N ARG A 640 -30.96 -49.91 -0.12
CA ARG A 640 -29.63 -49.55 0.40
C ARG A 640 -29.56 -48.11 0.93
N HIS A 641 -28.72 -47.86 1.93
CA HIS A 641 -28.45 -46.52 2.43
C HIS A 641 -27.57 -45.76 1.42
N CYS A 642 -27.82 -44.46 1.21
CA CYS A 642 -26.90 -43.61 0.43
C CYS A 642 -25.62 -43.35 1.22
N ILE A 643 -25.74 -43.08 2.51
CA ILE A 643 -24.61 -42.95 3.44
C ILE A 643 -24.95 -43.79 4.67
N TRP A 644 -24.10 -44.76 5.00
CA TRP A 644 -24.22 -45.55 6.22
C TRP A 644 -22.91 -45.52 7.01
N ASN A 645 -22.95 -44.81 8.14
CA ASN A 645 -21.88 -44.89 9.13
C ASN A 645 -22.07 -46.16 9.97
N LYS A 646 -21.32 -47.22 9.66
CA LYS A 646 -21.41 -48.53 10.32
C LYS A 646 -20.61 -48.59 11.62
N SER A 647 -19.42 -48.01 11.65
CA SER A 647 -18.52 -48.15 12.81
C SER A 647 -17.58 -46.97 13.07
N ILE A 648 -17.77 -45.81 12.43
CA ILE A 648 -16.91 -44.64 12.61
C ILE A 648 -17.50 -43.74 13.69
N ASP A 649 -16.94 -43.81 14.90
CA ASP A 649 -17.26 -42.84 15.94
C ASP A 649 -16.58 -41.50 15.68
N GLY A 650 -17.39 -40.44 15.67
CA GLY A 650 -16.97 -39.07 15.37
C GLY A 650 -16.82 -38.77 13.88
N LEU A 651 -17.59 -39.44 13.00
CA LEU A 651 -17.56 -39.14 11.56
C LEU A 651 -17.99 -37.69 11.31
N LYS A 652 -17.14 -36.92 10.61
CA LYS A 652 -17.47 -35.57 10.12
C LYS A 652 -17.89 -35.65 8.66
N ILE A 653 -19.04 -35.11 8.30
CA ILE A 653 -19.43 -34.84 6.92
C ILE A 653 -19.22 -33.33 6.69
N GLU A 654 -18.30 -32.99 5.80
CA GLU A 654 -17.95 -31.61 5.46
C GLU A 654 -18.51 -31.23 4.10
N LEU A 655 -19.38 -30.22 4.10
CA LEU A 655 -20.19 -29.80 2.97
C LEU A 655 -19.59 -28.56 2.31
N THR A 656 -19.43 -28.61 0.99
CA THR A 656 -19.25 -27.44 0.13
C THR A 656 -20.22 -27.49 -1.05
N GLY A 657 -20.67 -26.32 -1.52
CA GLY A 657 -21.71 -26.24 -2.55
C GLY A 657 -23.04 -26.88 -2.10
N THR A 658 -23.88 -27.24 -3.06
CA THR A 658 -25.17 -27.91 -2.81
C THR A 658 -25.04 -29.39 -3.09
N ASN A 659 -25.24 -30.20 -2.06
CA ASN A 659 -25.12 -31.66 -2.10
C ASN A 659 -26.50 -32.31 -2.02
N GLU A 660 -26.73 -33.37 -2.78
CA GLU A 660 -27.99 -34.09 -2.88
C GLU A 660 -27.80 -35.57 -2.59
N ILE A 661 -28.52 -36.10 -1.61
CA ILE A 661 -28.59 -37.54 -1.35
C ILE A 661 -30.03 -38.01 -1.40
N LYS A 662 -30.29 -39.00 -2.26
CA LYS A 662 -31.64 -39.46 -2.58
C LYS A 662 -31.71 -40.97 -2.44
N GLY A 663 -32.39 -41.40 -1.38
CA GLY A 663 -32.65 -42.80 -1.09
C GLY A 663 -34.07 -43.20 -1.42
N GLY A 664 -34.37 -44.49 -1.23
CA GLY A 664 -35.70 -45.05 -1.39
C GLY A 664 -35.88 -46.39 -0.68
N GLY A 665 -37.13 -46.78 -0.53
CA GLY A 665 -37.58 -48.00 0.17
C GLY A 665 -37.92 -47.77 1.65
N ASN A 666 -37.84 -48.85 2.42
CA ASN A 666 -38.22 -48.90 3.84
C ASN A 666 -37.06 -48.57 4.82
N ILE A 667 -35.93 -48.05 4.33
CA ILE A 667 -34.75 -47.75 5.14
C ILE A 667 -34.35 -46.29 4.99
N SER A 668 -33.54 -45.76 5.91
CA SER A 668 -33.15 -44.34 5.91
C SER A 668 -32.16 -43.98 4.80
N THR A 669 -32.22 -42.76 4.24
CA THR A 669 -31.27 -42.32 3.20
C THR A 669 -29.87 -42.12 3.76
N LEU A 670 -29.77 -41.39 4.88
CA LEU A 670 -28.57 -41.24 5.69
C LEU A 670 -28.81 -41.95 7.02
N PHE A 671 -27.96 -42.92 7.35
CA PHE A 671 -28.11 -43.74 8.55
C PHE A 671 -26.83 -43.76 9.37
N LEU A 672 -26.98 -43.59 10.69
CA LEU A 672 -25.87 -43.61 11.64
C LEU A 672 -26.17 -44.49 12.85
N VAL A 673 -25.16 -45.26 13.24
CA VAL A 673 -25.14 -46.04 14.50
C VAL A 673 -23.99 -45.61 15.44
N HIS A 674 -23.28 -44.54 15.07
CA HIS A 674 -22.22 -43.87 15.83
C HIS A 674 -22.37 -42.36 15.77
N ASN A 675 -21.68 -41.60 16.63
CA ASN A 675 -21.78 -40.15 16.64
C ASN A 675 -21.29 -39.56 15.31
N MET A 676 -22.02 -38.57 14.80
CA MET A 676 -21.75 -37.95 13.50
C MET A 676 -21.99 -36.44 13.57
N THR A 677 -21.14 -35.68 12.89
CA THR A 677 -21.29 -34.23 12.71
C THR A 677 -21.46 -33.91 11.23
N ILE A 678 -22.46 -33.13 10.85
CA ILE A 678 -22.63 -32.54 9.53
C ILE A 678 -22.27 -31.05 9.64
N THR A 679 -21.33 -30.58 8.84
CA THR A 679 -20.82 -29.21 8.92
C THR A 679 -20.24 -28.71 7.59
N GLY A 680 -19.70 -27.49 7.57
CA GLY A 680 -19.17 -26.83 6.38
C GLY A 680 -20.17 -25.84 5.77
N GLU A 681 -19.69 -24.89 4.99
CA GLU A 681 -20.50 -23.76 4.48
C GLU A 681 -21.56 -24.18 3.44
N GLY A 682 -21.54 -25.44 3.00
CA GLY A 682 -22.47 -25.98 2.01
C GLY A 682 -23.87 -26.31 2.51
N THR A 683 -24.69 -26.77 1.56
CA THR A 683 -26.04 -27.30 1.78
C THR A 683 -26.06 -28.82 1.55
N LEU A 684 -26.80 -29.56 2.38
CA LEU A 684 -27.10 -30.97 2.18
C LEU A 684 -28.62 -31.19 2.09
N ASN A 685 -29.07 -31.67 0.93
CA ASN A 685 -30.45 -32.07 0.68
C ASN A 685 -30.57 -33.59 0.82
N VAL A 686 -31.27 -34.06 1.85
CA VAL A 686 -31.52 -35.48 2.13
C VAL A 686 -32.97 -35.80 1.85
N THR A 687 -33.23 -36.69 0.88
CA THR A 687 -34.60 -37.07 0.51
C THR A 687 -34.84 -38.58 0.62
N ASN A 688 -36.03 -38.94 1.10
CA ASN A 688 -36.57 -40.30 1.07
C ASN A 688 -38.06 -40.25 0.72
N ASN A 689 -38.37 -40.21 -0.59
CA ASN A 689 -39.70 -39.88 -1.12
C ASN A 689 -40.48 -41.09 -1.67
N THR A 690 -40.04 -42.31 -1.41
CA THR A 690 -40.75 -43.53 -1.87
C THR A 690 -41.91 -43.91 -0.93
N THR A 691 -42.81 -44.79 -1.38
CA THR A 691 -43.98 -45.31 -0.61
C THR A 691 -43.63 -46.12 0.66
N GLY A 692 -42.35 -46.22 1.03
CA GLY A 692 -41.87 -46.98 2.18
C GLY A 692 -41.88 -46.22 3.51
N ASN A 693 -41.63 -46.95 4.59
CA ASN A 693 -41.57 -46.45 5.96
C ASN A 693 -40.22 -45.79 6.35
N GLY A 694 -39.30 -45.60 5.40
CA GLY A 694 -37.97 -45.04 5.67
C GLY A 694 -37.99 -43.55 6.04
N SER A 695 -37.04 -43.12 6.88
CA SER A 695 -36.81 -41.69 7.15
C SER A 695 -35.77 -41.10 6.19
N ALA A 696 -35.69 -39.78 6.07
CA ALA A 696 -34.57 -39.18 5.33
C ALA A 696 -33.26 -39.33 6.12
N ILE A 697 -33.26 -39.02 7.42
CA ILE A 697 -32.15 -39.28 8.34
C ILE A 697 -32.61 -40.24 9.44
N GLY A 698 -31.85 -41.32 9.67
CA GLY A 698 -32.11 -42.30 10.71
C GLY A 698 -30.96 -42.42 11.70
N ILE A 699 -31.27 -42.43 13.00
CA ILE A 699 -30.31 -42.51 14.09
C ILE A 699 -30.61 -43.76 14.94
N SER A 700 -29.60 -44.57 15.28
CA SER A 700 -29.77 -45.78 16.09
C SER A 700 -28.71 -45.93 17.20
N GLY A 701 -29.03 -46.69 18.24
CA GLY A 701 -28.11 -47.03 19.34
C GLY A 701 -27.78 -45.92 20.35
N GLY A 702 -28.67 -44.96 20.60
CA GLY A 702 -28.49 -43.87 21.57
C GLY A 702 -27.36 -42.89 21.22
N LYS A 703 -27.22 -42.52 19.95
CA LYS A 703 -26.11 -41.69 19.42
C LYS A 703 -26.52 -40.24 19.18
N THR A 704 -25.52 -39.38 19.00
CA THR A 704 -25.73 -37.95 18.75
C THR A 704 -25.49 -37.62 17.28
N LEU A 705 -26.44 -36.89 16.69
CA LEU A 705 -26.25 -36.18 15.43
C LEU A 705 -26.06 -34.69 15.74
N THR A 706 -24.93 -34.13 15.32
CA THR A 706 -24.67 -32.70 15.39
C THR A 706 -24.75 -32.10 13.99
N ILE A 707 -25.53 -31.05 13.80
CA ILE A 707 -25.59 -30.26 12.57
C ILE A 707 -25.09 -28.86 12.91
N ALA A 708 -23.95 -28.46 12.36
CA ALA A 708 -23.26 -27.24 12.76
C ALA A 708 -22.78 -26.41 11.57
N ASN A 709 -23.00 -25.09 11.60
CA ASN A 709 -22.48 -24.12 10.61
C ASN A 709 -22.77 -24.49 9.14
N CYS A 710 -23.93 -25.08 8.86
CA CYS A 710 -24.31 -25.54 7.51
C CYS A 710 -25.82 -25.39 7.28
N THR A 711 -26.28 -25.69 6.06
CA THR A 711 -27.71 -25.86 5.77
C THR A 711 -28.03 -27.33 5.49
N VAL A 712 -29.04 -27.89 6.16
CA VAL A 712 -29.51 -29.25 5.93
C VAL A 712 -31.01 -29.25 5.68
N ASN A 713 -31.42 -29.67 4.49
CA ASN A 713 -32.82 -29.83 4.12
C ASN A 713 -33.15 -31.32 4.09
N VAL A 714 -34.17 -31.72 4.84
CA VAL A 714 -34.50 -33.12 5.11
C VAL A 714 -35.96 -33.34 4.75
N ALA A 715 -36.23 -34.15 3.73
CA ALA A 715 -37.59 -34.49 3.31
C ALA A 715 -37.78 -36.01 3.31
N GLY A 716 -38.49 -36.52 4.29
CA GLY A 716 -38.90 -37.92 4.33
C GLY A 716 -40.41 -38.08 4.19
N ARG A 717 -40.85 -39.18 3.59
CA ARG A 717 -42.28 -39.47 3.47
C ARG A 717 -42.92 -39.67 4.85
N LYS A 718 -42.39 -40.58 5.67
CA LYS A 718 -42.94 -40.85 7.01
C LYS A 718 -42.37 -39.92 8.07
N TYR A 719 -41.04 -39.87 8.15
CA TYR A 719 -40.31 -39.04 9.09
C TYR A 719 -39.17 -38.30 8.38
N GLY A 720 -38.95 -37.03 8.72
CA GLY A 720 -37.75 -36.31 8.28
C GLY A 720 -36.51 -36.85 8.99
N ILE A 721 -36.40 -36.58 10.29
CA ILE A 721 -35.37 -37.15 11.18
C ILE A 721 -36.06 -38.09 12.18
N TYR A 722 -35.61 -39.34 12.21
CA TYR A 722 -36.16 -40.39 13.08
C TYR A 722 -35.06 -41.09 13.85
N ALA A 723 -35.32 -41.41 15.11
CA ALA A 723 -34.41 -42.20 15.93
C ALA A 723 -35.05 -43.48 16.48
N ASN A 724 -34.27 -44.55 16.60
CA ASN A 724 -34.73 -45.88 17.05
C ASN A 724 -33.82 -46.49 18.12
N GLY A 725 -34.36 -46.82 19.31
CA GLY A 725 -33.62 -47.51 20.37
C GLY A 725 -33.38 -46.73 21.68
N GLY A 726 -34.08 -45.61 21.91
CA GLY A 726 -34.00 -44.79 23.13
C GLY A 726 -32.72 -43.94 23.27
N ASN A 727 -32.84 -42.75 23.89
CA ASN A 727 -31.74 -41.83 24.28
C ASN A 727 -30.93 -41.16 23.14
N PHE A 728 -31.61 -40.55 22.16
CA PHE A 728 -30.94 -39.81 21.07
C PHE A 728 -30.91 -38.31 21.29
N ASN A 729 -29.76 -37.71 20.96
CA ASN A 729 -29.56 -36.27 21.01
C ASN A 729 -29.43 -35.72 19.58
N LEU A 730 -30.19 -34.68 19.27
CA LEU A 730 -30.00 -33.86 18.09
C LEU A 730 -29.46 -32.50 18.55
N VAL A 731 -28.28 -32.15 18.07
CA VAL A 731 -27.65 -30.85 18.33
C VAL A 731 -27.68 -30.03 17.04
N ILE A 732 -28.23 -28.84 17.11
CA ILE A 732 -28.21 -27.87 16.00
C ILE A 732 -27.49 -26.63 16.51
N ASP A 733 -26.32 -26.36 15.94
CA ASP A 733 -25.43 -25.28 16.37
C ASP A 733 -25.14 -24.33 15.20
N LYS A 734 -25.73 -23.14 15.26
CA LYS A 734 -25.59 -22.10 14.21
C LYS A 734 -25.82 -22.65 12.80
N ALA A 735 -26.77 -23.57 12.65
CA ALA A 735 -27.10 -24.21 11.38
C ALA A 735 -28.57 -23.97 11.02
N THR A 736 -28.85 -23.98 9.71
CA THR A 736 -30.22 -23.95 9.20
C THR A 736 -30.66 -25.38 8.89
N VAL A 737 -31.67 -25.87 9.58
CA VAL A 737 -32.24 -27.20 9.38
C VAL A 737 -33.70 -27.06 8.99
N LYS A 738 -34.05 -27.52 7.79
CA LYS A 738 -35.43 -27.64 7.34
C LYS A 738 -35.79 -29.11 7.30
N VAL A 739 -36.84 -29.51 7.99
CA VAL A 739 -37.19 -30.92 8.10
C VAL A 739 -38.68 -31.14 7.93
N MET A 740 -39.04 -32.07 7.05
CA MET A 740 -40.42 -32.44 6.73
C MET A 740 -40.59 -33.96 6.80
N GLY A 741 -41.60 -34.39 7.54
CA GLY A 741 -42.07 -35.78 7.61
C GLY A 741 -43.58 -35.86 7.42
N LYS A 742 -44.02 -36.12 6.18
CA LYS A 742 -45.41 -35.91 5.74
C LYS A 742 -46.44 -36.79 6.45
N ASP A 743 -46.17 -38.08 6.59
CA ASP A 743 -47.20 -39.03 7.05
C ASP A 743 -47.29 -39.10 8.59
N ALA A 744 -46.20 -38.80 9.32
CA ALA A 744 -46.17 -38.97 10.78
C ALA A 744 -45.61 -37.76 11.55
N ALA A 745 -44.34 -37.40 11.37
CA ALA A 745 -43.72 -36.27 12.08
C ALA A 745 -42.38 -35.86 11.46
N SER A 746 -42.08 -34.56 11.47
CA SER A 746 -40.82 -34.01 10.95
C SER A 746 -39.61 -34.39 11.81
N LEU A 747 -39.74 -34.29 13.14
CA LEU A 747 -38.78 -34.87 14.09
C LEU A 747 -39.51 -35.84 15.00
N HIS A 748 -38.99 -37.06 15.17
CA HIS A 748 -39.65 -38.06 16.01
C HIS A 748 -38.66 -38.95 16.76
N ARG A 749 -39.01 -39.28 18.01
CA ARG A 749 -38.18 -40.05 18.96
C ARG A 749 -36.82 -39.40 19.26
N ILE A 750 -36.78 -38.06 19.23
CA ILE A 750 -35.62 -37.29 19.64
C ILE A 750 -35.72 -37.06 21.14
N LYS A 751 -34.83 -37.68 21.93
CA LYS A 751 -34.89 -37.56 23.40
C LYS A 751 -34.53 -36.17 23.88
N LYS A 752 -33.55 -35.55 23.21
CA LYS A 752 -33.07 -34.21 23.52
C LYS A 752 -32.76 -33.46 22.24
N LEU A 753 -33.38 -32.29 22.08
CA LEU A 753 -33.01 -31.30 21.08
C LEU A 753 -32.22 -30.18 21.77
N THR A 754 -31.00 -29.93 21.32
CA THR A 754 -30.17 -28.81 21.79
C THR A 754 -29.98 -27.83 20.66
N LEU A 755 -30.48 -26.61 20.86
CA LEU A 755 -30.35 -25.50 19.93
C LEU A 755 -29.34 -24.50 20.48
N THR A 756 -28.23 -24.29 19.77
CA THR A 756 -27.20 -23.32 20.12
C THR A 756 -27.21 -22.19 19.10
N GLY A 757 -27.59 -21.00 19.55
CA GLY A 757 -27.74 -19.83 18.68
C GLY A 757 -28.82 -19.96 17.60
N CYS A 758 -29.76 -20.90 17.76
CA CYS A 758 -30.83 -21.20 16.81
C CYS A 758 -32.18 -21.26 17.51
N GLU A 759 -33.26 -21.03 16.76
CA GLU A 759 -34.64 -21.19 17.24
C GLU A 759 -35.51 -21.92 16.20
N ILE A 760 -36.61 -22.53 16.67
CA ILE A 760 -37.66 -23.07 15.82
C ILE A 760 -38.50 -21.88 15.34
N THR A 761 -38.53 -21.64 14.04
CA THR A 761 -39.14 -20.45 13.43
C THR A 761 -40.36 -20.76 12.55
N SER A 762 -40.54 -22.03 12.19
CA SER A 762 -41.71 -22.50 11.45
C SER A 762 -42.06 -23.92 11.87
N PRO A 763 -43.36 -24.26 11.99
CA PRO A 763 -44.49 -23.31 12.03
C PRO A 763 -44.44 -22.37 13.24
N VAL A 764 -45.11 -21.21 13.17
CA VAL A 764 -45.16 -20.26 14.30
C VAL A 764 -45.78 -20.94 15.52
N GLY A 765 -45.12 -20.82 16.67
CA GLY A 765 -45.55 -21.46 17.92
C GLY A 765 -45.12 -22.93 18.09
N ALA A 766 -44.39 -23.51 17.12
CA ALA A 766 -43.85 -24.85 17.25
C ALA A 766 -42.75 -24.91 18.32
N VAL A 767 -42.85 -25.89 19.22
CA VAL A 767 -41.91 -26.06 20.35
C VAL A 767 -41.46 -27.52 20.46
N PHE A 768 -40.28 -27.76 21.01
CA PHE A 768 -39.82 -29.11 21.31
C PHE A 768 -40.43 -29.59 22.64
N ASP A 769 -41.19 -30.68 22.59
CA ASP A 769 -41.74 -31.34 23.77
C ASP A 769 -40.95 -32.62 24.05
N ALA A 770 -40.15 -32.60 25.12
CA ALA A 770 -39.32 -33.72 25.54
C ALA A 770 -40.13 -34.96 25.97
N SER A 771 -41.38 -34.79 26.41
CA SER A 771 -42.28 -35.90 26.78
C SER A 771 -42.85 -36.61 25.55
N LYS A 772 -43.00 -35.88 24.44
CA LYS A 772 -43.45 -36.40 23.14
C LYS A 772 -42.28 -36.78 22.22
N GLU A 773 -41.05 -36.46 22.63
CA GLU A 773 -39.81 -36.70 21.88
C GLU A 773 -39.89 -36.15 20.44
N SER A 774 -40.54 -34.98 20.28
CA SER A 774 -40.91 -34.40 19.00
C SER A 774 -41.07 -32.87 19.08
N VAL A 775 -41.06 -32.21 17.93
CA VAL A 775 -41.51 -30.81 17.79
C VAL A 775 -43.01 -30.84 17.56
N VAL A 776 -43.75 -30.12 18.40
CA VAL A 776 -45.22 -30.14 18.45
C VAL A 776 -45.83 -28.77 18.16
N ASP A 777 -47.08 -28.75 17.73
CA ASP A 777 -47.91 -27.55 17.65
C ASP A 777 -48.39 -27.09 19.03
N ALA A 778 -49.12 -25.97 19.09
CA ALA A 778 -49.68 -25.43 20.32
C ALA A 778 -50.69 -26.37 21.03
N SER A 779 -51.22 -27.38 20.33
CA SER A 779 -52.10 -28.41 20.90
C SER A 779 -51.33 -29.66 21.38
N GLY A 780 -50.00 -29.68 21.23
CA GLY A 780 -49.15 -30.80 21.61
C GLY A 780 -49.08 -31.95 20.59
N ASN A 781 -49.54 -31.74 19.35
CA ASN A 781 -49.45 -32.73 18.28
C ASN A 781 -48.12 -32.61 17.53
N PRO A 782 -47.42 -33.73 17.21
CA PRO A 782 -46.24 -33.70 16.36
C PRO A 782 -46.45 -32.99 15.02
N ILE A 783 -45.55 -32.09 14.66
CA ILE A 783 -45.61 -31.34 13.39
C ILE A 783 -45.33 -32.29 12.21
N LYS A 784 -46.22 -32.29 11.21
CA LYS A 784 -46.08 -33.03 9.94
C LYS A 784 -45.61 -32.17 8.76
N GLU A 785 -45.61 -30.85 8.95
CA GLU A 785 -45.18 -29.85 7.99
C GLU A 785 -43.68 -29.53 8.13
N GLU A 786 -43.18 -28.60 7.32
CA GLU A 786 -41.77 -28.18 7.40
C GLU A 786 -41.48 -27.48 8.73
N VAL A 787 -40.64 -28.11 9.55
CA VAL A 787 -40.05 -27.48 10.72
C VAL A 787 -38.77 -26.78 10.28
N VAL A 788 -38.69 -25.47 10.52
CA VAL A 788 -37.51 -24.66 10.19
C VAL A 788 -36.80 -24.22 11.46
N ILE A 789 -35.58 -24.68 11.63
CA ILE A 789 -34.66 -24.27 12.69
C ILE A 789 -33.57 -23.45 12.04
N ARG A 790 -33.33 -22.22 12.50
CA ARG A 790 -32.30 -21.36 11.91
C ARG A 790 -31.57 -20.54 12.96
N PRO A 791 -30.35 -20.04 12.64
CA PRO A 791 -29.66 -19.10 13.52
C PRO A 791 -30.47 -17.84 13.75
N VAL A 792 -30.43 -17.31 14.97
CA VAL A 792 -31.05 -16.04 15.34
C VAL A 792 -30.00 -14.94 15.47
N VAL A 793 -30.32 -13.74 15.00
CA VAL A 793 -29.43 -12.58 15.10
C VAL A 793 -29.84 -11.76 16.32
N GLU A 794 -28.94 -11.63 17.30
CA GLU A 794 -29.16 -10.79 18.49
C GLU A 794 -28.61 -9.38 18.27
N TYR A 795 -29.39 -8.34 18.62
CA TYR A 795 -29.00 -6.95 18.39
C TYR A 795 -28.39 -6.25 19.60
N GLY A 796 -27.98 -6.98 20.64
CA GLY A 796 -27.33 -6.39 21.83
C GLY A 796 -28.22 -5.45 22.65
N LEU A 797 -29.54 -5.49 22.43
CA LEU A 797 -30.57 -4.73 23.12
C LEU A 797 -31.52 -5.69 23.86
N GLN A 798 -31.98 -5.31 25.05
CA GLN A 798 -33.04 -6.01 25.75
C GLN A 798 -34.15 -5.05 26.16
N ILE A 799 -35.39 -5.51 26.02
CA ILE A 799 -36.61 -4.78 26.39
C ILE A 799 -37.39 -5.65 27.36
N ALA A 800 -37.69 -5.12 28.56
CA ALA A 800 -38.29 -5.86 29.67
C ALA A 800 -37.59 -7.21 29.95
N GLY A 801 -36.26 -7.27 29.76
CA GLY A 801 -35.45 -8.47 29.93
C GLY A 801 -35.40 -9.45 28.75
N VAL A 802 -36.22 -9.27 27.72
CA VAL A 802 -36.20 -10.11 26.51
C VAL A 802 -35.21 -9.53 25.50
N LYS A 803 -34.39 -10.41 24.90
CA LYS A 803 -33.43 -10.01 23.87
C LYS A 803 -34.15 -9.58 22.60
N VAL A 804 -33.71 -8.49 22.01
CA VAL A 804 -34.18 -8.06 20.69
C VAL A 804 -33.40 -8.80 19.62
N THR A 805 -34.11 -9.52 18.76
CA THR A 805 -33.57 -10.38 17.69
C THR A 805 -34.27 -10.13 16.37
N ASP A 806 -33.80 -10.75 15.28
CA ASP A 806 -34.46 -10.69 13.96
C ASP A 806 -35.89 -11.28 13.95
N LEU A 807 -36.31 -11.92 15.04
CA LEU A 807 -37.65 -12.49 15.19
C LEU A 807 -38.66 -11.52 15.81
N ASN A 808 -38.23 -10.59 16.65
CA ASN A 808 -39.12 -9.68 17.39
C ASN A 808 -38.82 -8.19 17.16
N CYS A 809 -37.76 -7.84 16.42
CA CYS A 809 -37.38 -6.44 16.24
C CYS A 809 -38.46 -5.60 15.55
N ASN A 810 -39.28 -6.19 14.68
CA ASN A 810 -40.34 -5.46 13.99
C ASN A 810 -41.59 -5.21 14.84
N ASP A 811 -41.78 -5.97 15.92
CA ASP A 811 -42.88 -5.78 16.86
C ASP A 811 -42.45 -6.28 18.26
N LEU A 812 -42.09 -5.33 19.11
CA LEU A 812 -41.68 -5.58 20.49
C LEU A 812 -42.88 -5.68 21.44
N THR A 813 -44.11 -5.42 20.99
CA THR A 813 -45.31 -5.55 21.83
C THR A 813 -45.64 -7.02 22.13
N VAL A 814 -45.03 -7.96 21.41
CA VAL A 814 -45.06 -9.40 21.72
C VAL A 814 -44.35 -9.74 23.05
N ILE A 815 -43.53 -8.82 23.58
CA ILE A 815 -42.82 -8.99 24.84
C ILE A 815 -43.78 -8.68 26.00
N PRO A 816 -43.96 -9.59 26.98
CA PRO A 816 -44.79 -9.31 28.16
C PRO A 816 -44.36 -8.03 28.89
N GLY A 817 -45.33 -7.16 29.16
CA GLY A 817 -45.09 -5.85 29.80
C GLY A 817 -44.80 -4.70 28.83
N VAL A 818 -44.83 -4.93 27.51
CA VAL A 818 -44.66 -3.89 26.48
C VAL A 818 -45.99 -3.60 25.78
N SER A 819 -46.37 -2.33 25.71
CA SER A 819 -47.54 -1.86 24.94
C SER A 819 -47.24 -0.52 24.27
N GLY A 820 -48.06 -0.12 23.29
CA GLY A 820 -47.92 1.14 22.56
C GLY A 820 -48.45 1.05 21.13
N THR A 821 -48.41 2.18 20.39
CA THR A 821 -48.89 2.22 19.00
C THR A 821 -47.86 1.62 18.02
N ALA A 822 -46.57 1.88 18.26
CA ALA A 822 -45.48 1.29 17.50
C ALA A 822 -44.24 1.19 18.39
N VAL A 823 -43.92 -0.04 18.82
CA VAL A 823 -42.71 -0.34 19.60
C VAL A 823 -41.88 -1.32 18.80
N GLN A 824 -40.82 -0.83 18.17
CA GLN A 824 -40.02 -1.60 17.23
C GLN A 824 -38.56 -1.15 17.26
N TYR A 825 -37.66 -2.05 16.86
CA TYR A 825 -36.25 -1.80 16.68
C TYR A 825 -35.86 -2.04 15.21
N ASP A 826 -35.37 -1.00 14.55
CA ASP A 826 -34.79 -1.11 13.22
C ASP A 826 -33.28 -1.38 13.35
N PRO A 827 -32.79 -2.58 13.00
CA PRO A 827 -31.38 -2.93 13.08
C PRO A 827 -30.51 -2.18 12.06
N ALA A 828 -31.06 -1.73 10.93
CA ALA A 828 -30.30 -1.02 9.89
C ALA A 828 -29.91 0.39 10.33
N THR A 829 -30.84 1.09 10.99
CA THR A 829 -30.59 2.44 11.53
C THR A 829 -30.21 2.44 13.01
N LYS A 830 -30.24 1.27 13.66
CA LYS A 830 -30.10 1.07 15.11
C LYS A 830 -31.08 1.93 15.92
N THR A 831 -32.31 2.05 15.44
CA THR A 831 -33.34 2.90 16.04
C THR A 831 -34.39 2.09 16.77
N LEU A 832 -34.45 2.22 18.10
CA LEU A 832 -35.60 1.82 18.90
C LEU A 832 -36.65 2.94 18.83
N THR A 833 -37.77 2.70 18.16
CA THR A 833 -38.90 3.63 18.11
C THR A 833 -39.86 3.32 19.24
N LEU A 834 -40.16 4.33 20.06
CA LEU A 834 -41.18 4.31 21.10
C LEU A 834 -42.27 5.30 20.71
N ASN A 835 -43.45 4.79 20.34
CA ASN A 835 -44.62 5.60 20.03
C ASN A 835 -45.77 5.29 20.98
N ASN A 836 -46.04 6.22 21.90
CA ASN A 836 -46.98 6.04 23.02
C ASN A 836 -46.73 4.73 23.78
N ALA A 837 -45.46 4.37 23.95
CA ALA A 837 -45.04 3.10 24.51
C ALA A 837 -45.14 3.10 26.03
N LYS A 838 -45.62 2.00 26.62
CA LYS A 838 -45.49 1.69 28.05
C LYS A 838 -44.70 0.39 28.20
N ILE A 839 -43.59 0.44 28.92
CA ILE A 839 -42.74 -0.72 29.21
C ILE A 839 -42.67 -0.91 30.73
N GLU A 840 -43.18 -2.04 31.21
CA GLU A 840 -43.27 -2.40 32.62
C GLU A 840 -42.37 -3.60 32.93
N SER A 841 -41.58 -3.51 34.00
CA SER A 841 -40.76 -4.63 34.46
C SER A 841 -40.50 -4.59 35.97
N SER A 842 -40.50 -5.75 36.62
CA SER A 842 -40.23 -5.88 38.07
C SER A 842 -38.85 -6.45 38.39
N ASN A 843 -38.21 -7.16 37.45
CA ASN A 843 -36.98 -7.91 37.71
C ASN A 843 -35.78 -7.44 36.87
N LEU A 844 -36.02 -7.07 35.61
CA LEU A 844 -34.99 -6.68 34.65
C LEU A 844 -35.20 -5.24 34.16
N GLN A 845 -34.21 -4.65 33.49
CA GLN A 845 -34.35 -3.28 32.98
C GLN A 845 -35.50 -3.19 31.96
N CYS A 846 -36.22 -2.07 31.95
CA CYS A 846 -37.19 -1.77 30.89
C CYS A 846 -36.46 -1.67 29.55
N ILE A 847 -35.33 -0.95 29.52
CA ILE A 847 -34.43 -0.86 28.37
C ILE A 847 -33.00 -1.08 28.85
N LEU A 848 -32.35 -2.13 28.34
CA LEU A 848 -30.92 -2.37 28.53
C LEU A 848 -30.22 -2.34 27.18
N ASN A 849 -29.43 -1.30 26.93
CA ASN A 849 -28.46 -1.30 25.86
C ASN A 849 -27.20 -2.03 26.35
N LYS A 850 -27.13 -3.34 26.10
CA LYS A 850 -26.05 -4.19 26.60
C LYS A 850 -24.76 -4.06 25.78
N SER A 851 -24.91 -4.07 24.46
CA SER A 851 -23.79 -4.06 23.50
C SER A 851 -24.18 -3.45 22.13
N ASN A 852 -25.25 -2.65 22.06
CA ASN A 852 -25.67 -1.96 20.84
C ASN A 852 -24.97 -0.60 20.73
N GLU A 853 -23.90 -0.54 19.95
CA GLU A 853 -23.16 0.70 19.73
C GLU A 853 -24.00 1.72 18.93
N ASN A 854 -24.09 2.94 19.44
CA ASN A 854 -24.82 4.07 18.84
C ASN A 854 -26.33 3.83 18.73
N LEU A 855 -26.93 3.23 19.76
CA LEU A 855 -28.39 3.07 19.84
C LEU A 855 -29.08 4.44 19.79
N LYS A 856 -30.03 4.59 18.87
CA LYS A 856 -30.96 5.73 18.84
C LYS A 856 -32.30 5.29 19.44
N ILE A 857 -32.78 6.02 20.45
CA ILE A 857 -34.15 5.88 20.98
C ILE A 857 -34.95 7.05 20.42
N GLN A 858 -35.87 6.77 19.50
CA GLN A 858 -36.73 7.75 18.84
C GLN A 858 -38.09 7.79 19.55
N LEU A 859 -38.42 8.93 20.12
CA LEU A 859 -39.63 9.19 20.87
C LEU A 859 -40.70 9.85 19.98
N ILE A 860 -41.90 9.28 20.01
CA ILE A 860 -43.11 9.83 19.41
C ILE A 860 -44.21 9.79 20.47
N GLY A 861 -44.95 10.88 20.63
CA GLY A 861 -45.98 10.98 21.68
C GLY A 861 -45.40 10.89 23.09
N THR A 862 -46.15 10.31 24.02
CA THR A 862 -45.76 10.20 25.43
C THR A 862 -45.45 8.75 25.79
N ASN A 863 -44.22 8.48 26.16
CA ASN A 863 -43.71 7.14 26.44
C ASN A 863 -43.37 7.00 27.93
N THR A 864 -43.57 5.82 28.50
CA THR A 864 -43.35 5.55 29.92
C THR A 864 -42.57 4.26 30.12
N LEU A 865 -41.48 4.33 30.87
CA LEU A 865 -40.77 3.19 31.44
C LEU A 865 -41.10 3.16 32.93
N GLU A 866 -41.69 2.06 33.39
CA GLU A 866 -42.07 1.90 34.79
C GLU A 866 -41.45 0.63 35.37
N MET A 867 -40.67 0.81 36.42
CA MET A 867 -39.92 -0.28 36.99
C MET A 867 -39.98 -0.28 38.52
N THR A 868 -40.15 -1.48 39.10
CA THR A 868 -40.28 -1.68 40.55
C THR A 868 -39.10 -2.44 41.17
N GLY A 869 -38.21 -3.01 40.34
CA GLY A 869 -37.03 -3.75 40.79
C GLY A 869 -35.87 -2.87 41.27
N ASN A 870 -34.82 -3.50 41.82
CA ASN A 870 -33.66 -2.81 42.42
C ASN A 870 -32.55 -2.40 41.43
N ILE A 871 -32.80 -2.44 40.13
CA ILE A 871 -31.84 -2.03 39.08
C ILE A 871 -32.36 -0.79 38.33
N SER A 872 -31.66 -0.26 37.34
CA SER A 872 -32.13 0.95 36.64
C SER A 872 -33.16 0.68 35.56
N ALA A 873 -34.12 1.58 35.37
CA ALA A 873 -35.17 1.41 34.35
C ALA A 873 -34.59 1.47 32.93
N LEU A 874 -33.78 2.49 32.67
CA LEU A 874 -32.93 2.58 31.48
C LEU A 874 -31.46 2.42 31.87
N TYR A 875 -30.78 1.45 31.28
CA TYR A 875 -29.34 1.26 31.47
C TYR A 875 -28.60 1.28 30.13
N ALA A 876 -27.85 2.35 29.91
CA ALA A 876 -26.98 2.54 28.75
C ALA A 876 -25.57 2.00 29.05
N LYS A 877 -25.25 0.79 28.59
CA LYS A 877 -23.88 0.24 28.61
C LYS A 877 -23.09 0.49 27.33
N GLN A 878 -23.67 1.23 26.39
CA GLN A 878 -23.04 1.69 25.16
C GLN A 878 -23.53 3.11 24.85
N VAL A 879 -22.89 3.78 23.88
CA VAL A 879 -23.30 5.11 23.40
C VAL A 879 -24.77 5.06 22.98
N THR A 880 -25.59 5.93 23.56
CA THR A 880 -27.04 5.97 23.37
C THR A 880 -27.50 7.41 23.16
N LYS A 881 -28.37 7.65 22.18
CA LYS A 881 -29.00 8.94 21.90
C LYS A 881 -30.52 8.82 22.08
N ILE A 882 -31.12 9.61 22.95
CA ILE A 882 -32.58 9.75 23.11
C ILE A 882 -33.00 11.01 22.35
N THR A 883 -33.98 10.90 21.46
CA THR A 883 -34.39 12.00 20.59
C THR A 883 -35.80 11.82 20.06
N GLY A 884 -36.29 12.78 19.27
CA GLY A 884 -37.66 12.85 18.78
C GLY A 884 -38.51 13.70 19.69
N GLY A 885 -39.27 14.63 19.12
CA GLY A 885 -40.01 15.66 19.86
C GLY A 885 -41.09 15.18 20.84
N GLY A 886 -41.16 13.87 21.12
CA GLY A 886 -41.99 13.28 22.17
C GLY A 886 -41.36 13.34 23.57
N THR A 887 -42.08 12.75 24.51
CA THR A 887 -41.74 12.70 25.94
C THR A 887 -41.41 11.27 26.36
N LEU A 888 -40.40 11.10 27.20
CA LEU A 888 -40.07 9.85 27.88
C LEU A 888 -40.10 10.05 29.40
N ASN A 889 -41.07 9.42 30.04
CA ASN A 889 -41.18 9.33 31.49
C ASN A 889 -40.48 8.05 31.96
N ILE A 890 -39.52 8.16 32.85
CA ILE A 890 -38.75 7.05 33.39
C ILE A 890 -38.95 7.04 34.90
N ILE A 891 -39.75 6.09 35.37
CA ILE A 891 -40.17 5.97 36.76
C ILE A 891 -39.52 4.72 37.34
N GLN A 892 -38.64 4.92 38.32
CA GLN A 892 -38.00 3.86 39.07
C GLN A 892 -38.46 3.90 40.53
N ASN A 893 -39.36 2.97 40.89
CA ASN A 893 -39.98 2.87 42.21
C ASN A 893 -39.16 2.04 43.21
N GLY A 894 -38.18 1.27 42.75
CA GLY A 894 -37.24 0.52 43.58
C GLY A 894 -35.97 1.30 43.93
N THR A 895 -34.90 0.59 44.31
CA THR A 895 -33.63 1.21 44.76
C THR A 895 -32.65 1.57 43.62
N GLY A 896 -33.06 1.41 42.37
CA GLY A 896 -32.24 1.77 41.21
C GLY A 896 -32.29 3.26 40.84
N GLY A 897 -31.42 3.70 39.94
CA GLY A 897 -31.59 4.99 39.24
C GLY A 897 -32.62 4.89 38.10
N ALA A 898 -33.33 5.97 37.77
CA ALA A 898 -34.19 5.99 36.58
C ALA A 898 -33.36 5.75 35.31
N VAL A 899 -32.25 6.51 35.17
CA VAL A 899 -31.26 6.32 34.12
C VAL A 899 -29.89 6.03 34.72
N SER A 900 -29.25 4.94 34.29
CA SER A 900 -27.84 4.67 34.54
C SER A 900 -27.04 4.67 33.24
N ILE A 901 -25.84 5.23 33.28
CA ILE A 901 -24.88 5.23 32.17
C ILE A 901 -23.60 4.54 32.63
N LEU A 902 -23.11 3.54 31.90
CA LEU A 902 -21.83 2.91 32.21
C LEU A 902 -20.69 3.73 31.59
N GLY A 903 -19.72 4.15 32.40
CA GLY A 903 -18.53 4.81 31.86
C GLY A 903 -17.69 3.83 31.02
N PRO A 904 -16.95 4.31 29.99
CA PRO A 904 -16.78 5.70 29.57
C PRO A 904 -17.84 6.18 28.55
N HIS A 905 -18.98 5.49 28.41
CA HIS A 905 -19.93 5.76 27.35
C HIS A 905 -20.69 7.09 27.57
N VAL A 906 -21.29 7.58 26.49
CA VAL A 906 -21.99 8.86 26.42
C VAL A 906 -23.49 8.61 26.27
N LEU A 907 -24.29 9.35 27.05
CA LEU A 907 -25.72 9.50 26.79
C LEU A 907 -25.98 10.90 26.24
N THR A 908 -26.65 10.98 25.10
CA THR A 908 -27.10 12.24 24.51
C THR A 908 -28.62 12.32 24.57
N ILE A 909 -29.18 13.42 25.08
CA ILE A 909 -30.61 13.73 25.05
C ILE A 909 -30.78 14.95 24.15
N HIS A 910 -31.55 14.82 23.08
CA HIS A 910 -31.59 15.80 21.99
C HIS A 910 -32.97 15.98 21.39
N ASP A 911 -33.45 17.23 21.29
CA ASP A 911 -34.74 17.58 20.68
C ASP A 911 -35.92 16.76 21.23
N CYS A 912 -35.97 16.57 22.56
CA CYS A 912 -37.01 15.80 23.22
C CYS A 912 -37.22 16.21 24.69
N THR A 913 -38.22 15.60 25.33
CA THR A 913 -38.44 15.75 26.79
C THR A 913 -38.17 14.44 27.52
N VAL A 914 -37.34 14.46 28.57
CA VAL A 914 -37.08 13.31 29.43
C VAL A 914 -37.35 13.66 30.89
N ASN A 915 -38.27 12.92 31.52
CA ASN A 915 -38.57 13.03 32.94
C ASN A 915 -38.03 11.77 33.65
N ALA A 916 -37.02 11.90 34.48
CA ALA A 916 -36.32 10.79 35.12
C ALA A 916 -36.45 10.88 36.65
N SER A 917 -37.23 9.96 37.25
CA SER A 917 -37.51 9.93 38.68
C SER A 917 -37.17 8.58 39.30
N GLY A 918 -36.39 8.57 40.37
CA GLY A 918 -36.08 7.38 41.17
C GLY A 918 -35.17 7.71 42.35
N LYS A 919 -34.53 6.71 42.96
CA LYS A 919 -33.51 6.95 43.99
C LYS A 919 -32.37 7.85 43.49
N TYR A 920 -32.09 7.75 42.19
CA TYR A 920 -31.25 8.65 41.41
C TYR A 920 -32.00 8.99 40.12
N GLY A 921 -32.04 10.26 39.72
CA GLY A 921 -32.65 10.65 38.44
C GLY A 921 -31.80 10.14 37.27
N ILE A 922 -30.65 10.78 37.04
CA ILE A 922 -29.65 10.34 36.07
C ILE A 922 -28.32 10.16 36.76
N ARG A 923 -27.75 8.96 36.68
CA ARG A 923 -26.45 8.66 37.30
C ARG A 923 -25.45 8.02 36.36
N GLY A 924 -24.17 8.30 36.60
CA GLY A 924 -23.08 7.50 36.08
C GLY A 924 -22.74 6.30 36.97
N LEU A 925 -22.30 5.22 36.35
CA LEU A 925 -21.71 4.05 36.99
C LEU A 925 -20.28 3.88 36.45
N ALA A 926 -19.32 3.68 37.35
CA ALA A 926 -17.95 3.41 36.94
C ALA A 926 -17.84 2.03 36.30
N SER A 927 -17.08 1.90 35.21
CA SER A 927 -16.67 0.59 34.69
C SER A 927 -15.56 -0.03 35.54
N SER A 928 -15.19 -1.26 35.21
CA SER A 928 -13.97 -1.92 35.73
C SER A 928 -12.69 -1.10 35.52
N SER A 929 -12.68 -0.14 34.59
CA SER A 929 -11.57 0.78 34.37
C SER A 929 -11.70 2.11 35.14
N ASN A 930 -12.61 2.23 36.11
CA ASN A 930 -12.89 3.43 36.91
C ASN A 930 -13.19 4.71 36.10
N LYS A 931 -13.66 4.58 34.85
CA LYS A 931 -14.06 5.74 34.03
C LYS A 931 -15.50 6.10 34.35
N THR A 932 -15.78 7.39 34.55
CA THR A 932 -17.15 7.92 34.68
C THR A 932 -17.68 8.41 33.31
N PRO A 933 -18.99 8.29 33.05
CA PRO A 933 -19.59 8.63 31.76
C PRO A 933 -19.79 10.13 31.56
N VAL A 934 -20.13 10.53 30.33
CA VAL A 934 -20.51 11.92 29.98
C VAL A 934 -21.99 11.97 29.65
N LEU A 935 -22.68 13.03 30.12
CA LEU A 935 -24.05 13.35 29.75
C LEU A 935 -24.05 14.60 28.87
N ILE A 936 -24.69 14.51 27.70
CA ILE A 936 -24.90 15.63 26.78
C ILE A 936 -26.39 15.89 26.70
N ILE A 937 -26.80 17.14 26.88
CA ILE A 937 -28.17 17.60 26.70
C ILE A 937 -28.13 18.71 25.66
N GLU A 938 -28.90 18.55 24.58
CA GLU A 938 -28.87 19.43 23.42
C GLU A 938 -30.28 19.82 23.02
N ASN A 939 -30.65 21.09 23.15
CA ASN A 939 -31.98 21.60 22.79
C ASN A 939 -33.13 20.69 23.31
N ALA A 940 -33.01 20.24 24.56
CA ALA A 940 -33.91 19.27 25.17
C ALA A 940 -34.34 19.71 26.56
N ILE A 941 -35.50 19.21 27.00
CA ILE A 941 -36.02 19.43 28.35
C ILE A 941 -35.75 18.17 29.16
N VAL A 942 -34.98 18.30 30.24
CA VAL A 942 -34.68 17.20 31.16
C VAL A 942 -35.13 17.60 32.56
N LYS A 943 -36.00 16.79 33.15
CA LYS A 943 -36.39 16.89 34.56
C LYS A 943 -35.87 15.66 35.29
N ALA A 944 -34.97 15.83 36.24
CA ALA A 944 -34.36 14.73 36.96
C ALA A 944 -34.58 14.89 38.48
N THR A 945 -35.06 13.84 39.13
CA THR A 945 -35.28 13.82 40.59
C THR A 945 -34.64 12.57 41.19
N GLY A 946 -33.73 12.77 42.15
CA GLY A 946 -32.95 11.71 42.81
C GLY A 946 -32.79 11.95 44.31
N GLY A 947 -33.62 11.29 45.11
CA GLY A 947 -33.81 11.64 46.52
C GLY A 947 -32.67 11.33 47.49
N GLU A 948 -31.79 10.37 47.22
CA GLU A 948 -30.73 9.98 48.19
C GLU A 948 -29.37 10.64 47.92
N ASP A 949 -28.81 10.46 46.73
CA ASP A 949 -27.42 10.84 46.42
C ASP A 949 -27.31 11.88 45.29
N GLY A 950 -28.44 12.30 44.74
CA GLY A 950 -28.51 13.41 43.78
C GLY A 950 -29.33 13.12 42.53
N SER A 951 -29.91 14.17 42.00
CA SER A 951 -30.77 14.15 40.80
C SER A 951 -29.99 13.93 39.51
N ILE A 952 -28.82 14.56 39.38
CA ILE A 952 -27.84 14.29 38.32
C ILE A 952 -26.47 14.13 38.99
N HIS A 953 -25.96 12.89 39.06
CA HIS A 953 -24.82 12.53 39.91
C HIS A 953 -23.86 11.51 39.27
N ASN A 954 -22.61 11.50 39.73
CA ASN A 954 -21.52 10.60 39.31
C ASN A 954 -21.22 10.58 37.80
N ILE A 955 -21.40 11.72 37.13
CA ILE A 955 -21.01 11.90 35.73
C ILE A 955 -19.72 12.70 35.63
N LYS A 956 -18.85 12.35 34.68
CA LYS A 956 -17.57 13.05 34.45
C LYS A 956 -17.80 14.50 34.03
N ALA A 957 -18.77 14.72 33.15
CA ALA A 957 -19.09 16.00 32.56
C ALA A 957 -20.58 16.05 32.20
N LEU A 958 -21.15 17.24 32.38
CA LEU A 958 -22.46 17.62 31.89
C LEU A 958 -22.26 18.68 30.81
N ASN A 959 -22.48 18.33 29.55
CA ASN A 959 -22.36 19.25 28.43
C ASN A 959 -23.75 19.72 28.02
N LEU A 960 -23.98 21.03 28.15
CA LEU A 960 -25.24 21.68 27.80
C LEU A 960 -25.05 22.43 26.48
N ILE A 961 -25.88 22.13 25.49
CA ILE A 961 -25.86 22.74 24.16
C ILE A 961 -27.25 23.34 23.92
N ALA A 962 -27.31 24.66 23.72
CA ALA A 962 -28.58 25.38 23.59
C ALA A 962 -29.56 25.13 24.75
N CYS A 963 -29.04 24.91 25.96
CA CYS A 963 -29.80 24.73 27.19
C CYS A 963 -28.98 25.14 28.41
N SER A 964 -29.66 25.28 29.53
CA SER A 964 -29.10 25.66 30.83
C SER A 964 -29.85 24.96 31.95
N ILE A 965 -29.25 24.88 33.13
CA ILE A 965 -29.95 24.45 34.34
C ILE A 965 -30.83 25.63 34.78
N THR A 966 -32.15 25.45 34.74
CA THR A 966 -33.14 26.50 35.03
C THR A 966 -33.79 26.34 36.39
N SER A 967 -33.74 25.14 36.99
CA SER A 967 -34.23 24.90 38.36
C SER A 967 -33.38 23.83 39.06
N PRO A 968 -33.11 23.98 40.37
CA PRO A 968 -33.39 25.17 41.19
C PRO A 968 -32.50 26.36 40.81
N THR A 969 -32.93 27.58 41.14
CA THR A 969 -32.17 28.81 40.83
C THR A 969 -30.77 28.74 41.44
N GLY A 970 -29.75 29.05 40.64
CA GLY A 970 -28.33 29.02 41.06
C GLY A 970 -27.69 27.63 40.99
N ALA A 971 -28.42 26.60 40.56
CA ALA A 971 -27.86 25.27 40.35
C ALA A 971 -26.79 25.27 39.23
N LYS A 972 -25.70 24.54 39.46
CA LYS A 972 -24.60 24.40 38.50
C LYS A 972 -23.99 23.01 38.54
N PHE A 973 -23.30 22.62 37.47
CA PHE A 973 -22.50 21.39 37.48
C PHE A 973 -21.16 21.63 38.19
N ASP A 974 -20.86 20.81 39.20
CA ASP A 974 -19.55 20.78 39.87
C ASP A 974 -18.78 19.53 39.42
N ALA A 975 -17.74 19.73 38.62
CA ALA A 975 -16.92 18.65 38.08
C ALA A 975 -16.15 17.89 39.18
N SER A 976 -15.83 18.53 40.31
CA SER A 976 -15.13 17.90 41.44
C SER A 976 -16.05 16.94 42.19
N LYS A 977 -17.33 17.32 42.35
CA LYS A 977 -18.37 16.49 42.97
C LYS A 977 -19.08 15.57 41.97
N LYS A 978 -18.79 15.72 40.67
CA LYS A 978 -19.39 14.95 39.56
C LYS A 978 -20.92 15.02 39.54
N ALA A 979 -21.47 16.15 39.97
CA ALA A 979 -22.90 16.29 40.25
C ALA A 979 -23.40 17.71 39.98
N VAL A 980 -24.72 17.85 39.84
CA VAL A 980 -25.38 19.15 39.88
C VAL A 980 -25.58 19.55 41.34
N VAL A 981 -25.13 20.76 41.68
CA VAL A 981 -25.09 21.30 43.04
C VAL A 981 -25.84 22.64 43.13
N ASP A 982 -26.33 22.95 44.32
CA ASP A 982 -26.96 24.23 44.64
C ASP A 982 -25.93 25.39 44.70
N ALA A 983 -26.40 26.60 44.98
CA ALA A 983 -25.55 27.79 45.11
C ALA A 983 -24.51 27.68 46.26
N SER A 984 -24.78 26.85 47.28
CA SER A 984 -23.88 26.55 48.40
C SER A 984 -22.92 25.39 48.09
N GLY A 985 -23.04 24.76 46.93
CA GLY A 985 -22.26 23.62 46.50
C GLY A 985 -22.76 22.27 47.03
N ASN A 986 -23.94 22.16 47.65
CA ASN A 986 -24.49 20.87 48.06
C ASN A 986 -25.13 20.14 46.87
N ILE A 987 -25.01 18.81 46.82
CA ILE A 987 -25.61 18.00 45.75
C ILE A 987 -27.15 18.12 45.83
N ILE A 988 -27.77 18.50 44.72
CA ILE A 988 -29.23 18.67 44.62
C ILE A 988 -29.91 17.30 44.57
N LYS A 989 -30.87 17.09 45.49
CA LYS A 989 -31.68 15.86 45.61
C LYS A 989 -33.14 16.05 45.21
N GLU A 990 -33.54 17.30 44.96
CA GLU A 990 -34.84 17.69 44.42
C GLU A 990 -34.82 17.81 42.89
N GLU A 991 -35.92 18.21 42.27
CA GLU A 991 -36.01 18.28 40.81
C GLU A 991 -34.99 19.26 40.21
N VAL A 992 -34.11 18.74 39.36
CA VAL A 992 -33.24 19.52 38.48
C VAL A 992 -33.92 19.64 37.13
N VAL A 993 -34.16 20.87 36.67
CA VAL A 993 -34.70 21.17 35.35
C VAL A 993 -33.60 21.76 34.48
N ILE A 994 -33.41 21.16 33.32
CA ILE A 994 -32.56 21.66 32.24
C ILE A 994 -33.45 21.90 31.04
N ALA A 995 -33.41 23.10 30.49
CA ALA A 995 -34.25 23.49 29.36
C ALA A 995 -33.51 24.53 28.48
N PRO A 996 -33.92 24.70 27.21
CA PRO A 996 -33.53 25.85 26.42
C PRO A 996 -33.93 27.16 27.12
N PRO A 997 -33.09 28.21 27.06
CA PRO A 997 -33.40 29.50 27.66
C PRO A 997 -34.62 30.16 26.99
N VAL A 998 -35.41 30.89 27.77
CA VAL A 998 -36.56 31.64 27.26
C VAL A 998 -36.07 33.00 26.75
N GLU A 999 -36.23 33.28 25.46
CA GLU A 999 -35.86 34.57 24.86
C GLU A 999 -36.98 35.61 25.05
N TYR A 1000 -36.61 36.85 25.43
CA TYR A 1000 -37.58 37.91 25.73
C TYR A 1000 -37.79 38.94 24.61
N GLY A 1001 -37.17 38.77 23.43
CA GLY A 1001 -37.33 39.72 22.32
C GLY A 1001 -36.59 41.05 22.50
N LEU A 1002 -35.58 41.09 23.36
CA LEU A 1002 -34.66 42.21 23.57
C LEU A 1002 -33.24 41.75 23.30
N GLN A 1003 -32.42 42.60 22.67
CA GLN A 1003 -30.98 42.35 22.54
C GLN A 1003 -30.18 43.55 23.06
N ILE A 1004 -29.10 43.26 23.77
CA ILE A 1004 -28.16 44.25 24.32
C ILE A 1004 -26.75 43.88 23.84
N ALA A 1005 -26.06 44.80 23.17
CA ALA A 1005 -24.76 44.57 22.55
C ALA A 1005 -24.71 43.28 21.70
N GLY A 1006 -25.80 43.02 20.95
CA GLY A 1006 -25.97 41.83 20.12
C GLY A 1006 -26.23 40.50 20.85
N VAL A 1007 -26.33 40.51 22.19
CA VAL A 1007 -26.70 39.33 22.99
C VAL A 1007 -28.20 39.38 23.30
N LYS A 1008 -28.90 38.28 23.03
CA LYS A 1008 -30.33 38.14 23.37
C LYS A 1008 -30.52 38.13 24.89
N VAL A 1009 -31.51 38.88 25.35
CA VAL A 1009 -31.95 38.87 26.74
C VAL A 1009 -32.87 37.68 26.95
N THR A 1010 -32.56 36.89 27.97
CA THR A 1010 -33.21 35.63 28.33
C THR A 1010 -33.47 35.60 29.83
N ASP A 1011 -34.20 34.59 30.28
CA ASP A 1011 -34.37 34.27 31.70
C ASP A 1011 -33.05 34.09 32.47
N LEU A 1012 -31.94 33.82 31.78
CA LEU A 1012 -30.62 33.66 32.39
C LEU A 1012 -29.88 34.96 32.69
N ASN A 1013 -30.07 36.00 31.87
CA ASN A 1013 -29.29 37.24 31.95
C ASN A 1013 -30.15 38.49 32.21
N CYS A 1014 -31.48 38.38 32.25
CA CYS A 1014 -32.35 39.54 32.42
C CYS A 1014 -32.13 40.27 33.75
N ASN A 1015 -31.75 39.56 34.82
CA ASN A 1015 -31.56 40.18 36.14
C ASN A 1015 -30.21 40.90 36.31
N ASP A 1016 -29.23 40.60 35.46
CA ASP A 1016 -27.93 41.27 35.45
C ASP A 1016 -27.37 41.26 34.02
N LEU A 1017 -27.57 42.36 33.30
CA LEU A 1017 -27.09 42.53 31.93
C LEU A 1017 -25.63 42.97 31.87
N THR A 1018 -24.98 43.27 33.01
CA THR A 1018 -23.55 43.65 33.04
C THR A 1018 -22.64 42.45 32.74
N VAL A 1019 -23.17 41.23 32.78
CA VAL A 1019 -22.49 40.02 32.31
C VAL A 1019 -22.25 40.02 30.79
N ILE A 1020 -22.93 40.90 30.04
CA ILE A 1020 -22.78 41.02 28.59
C ILE A 1020 -21.52 41.84 28.28
N PRO A 1021 -20.58 41.33 27.47
CA PRO A 1021 -19.38 42.07 27.09
C PRO A 1021 -19.72 43.44 26.45
N GLY A 1022 -19.09 44.49 26.96
CA GLY A 1022 -19.32 45.87 26.51
C GLY A 1022 -20.43 46.61 27.27
N VAL A 1023 -21.11 45.96 28.23
CA VAL A 1023 -22.09 46.56 29.14
C VAL A 1023 -21.47 46.77 30.53
N SER A 1024 -21.64 47.95 31.11
CA SER A 1024 -21.26 48.25 32.50
C SER A 1024 -22.27 49.23 33.12
N GLY A 1025 -22.27 49.38 34.45
CA GLY A 1025 -23.20 50.25 35.19
C GLY A 1025 -23.49 49.72 36.58
N THR A 1026 -24.28 50.46 37.37
CA THR A 1026 -24.60 50.10 38.76
C THR A 1026 -25.80 49.16 38.88
N ALA A 1027 -26.78 49.27 37.97
CA ALA A 1027 -27.95 48.39 37.91
C ALA A 1027 -28.50 48.37 36.47
N VAL A 1028 -28.00 47.44 35.66
CA VAL A 1028 -28.45 47.22 34.28
C VAL A 1028 -29.22 45.91 34.23
N GLN A 1029 -30.54 45.97 34.17
CA GLN A 1029 -31.41 44.80 34.27
C GLN A 1029 -32.70 44.98 33.49
N TYR A 1030 -33.28 43.89 33.03
CA TYR A 1030 -34.57 43.82 32.36
C TYR A 1030 -35.56 42.98 33.17
N ASP A 1031 -36.65 43.61 33.59
CA ASP A 1031 -37.78 42.94 34.21
C ASP A 1031 -38.82 42.62 33.12
N HIS A 1032 -38.96 41.34 32.78
CA HIS A 1032 -39.88 40.88 31.75
C HIS A 1032 -41.36 40.98 32.17
N ALA A 1033 -41.67 40.96 33.47
CA ALA A 1033 -43.03 41.04 33.97
C ALA A 1033 -43.59 42.45 33.82
N THR A 1034 -42.75 43.47 34.05
CA THR A 1034 -43.12 44.88 33.87
C THR A 1034 -42.70 45.45 32.51
N LYS A 1035 -41.98 44.67 31.69
CA LYS A 1035 -41.34 45.10 30.43
C LYS A 1035 -40.43 46.32 30.63
N THR A 1036 -39.66 46.35 31.71
CA THR A 1036 -38.83 47.50 32.08
C THR A 1036 -37.34 47.15 32.00
N LEU A 1037 -36.61 47.79 31.08
CA LEU A 1037 -35.16 47.84 31.06
C LEU A 1037 -34.69 49.02 31.92
N THR A 1038 -34.04 48.75 33.05
CA THR A 1038 -33.44 49.78 33.89
C THR A 1038 -31.99 49.99 33.49
N LEU A 1039 -31.62 51.25 33.22
CA LEU A 1039 -30.26 51.70 32.96
C LEU A 1039 -29.86 52.66 34.08
N ASN A 1040 -28.93 52.23 34.94
CA ASN A 1040 -28.38 53.05 36.02
C ASN A 1040 -26.88 53.25 35.85
N ASN A 1041 -26.47 54.46 35.46
CA ASN A 1041 -25.10 54.78 35.05
C ASN A 1041 -24.54 53.78 34.03
N ALA A 1042 -25.41 53.31 33.14
CA ALA A 1042 -25.11 52.26 32.19
C ALA A 1042 -24.21 52.78 31.07
N LYS A 1043 -23.17 52.04 30.72
CA LYS A 1043 -22.32 52.32 29.56
C LYS A 1043 -22.28 51.09 28.66
N ILE A 1044 -22.75 51.26 27.42
CA ILE A 1044 -22.84 50.21 26.40
C ILE A 1044 -22.07 50.64 25.16
N GLU A 1045 -20.90 50.06 24.93
CA GLU A 1045 -20.08 50.31 23.75
C GLU A 1045 -20.10 49.09 22.81
N TYR A 1046 -20.51 49.28 21.56
CA TYR A 1046 -20.68 48.16 20.63
C TYR A 1046 -20.35 48.48 19.16
N SER A 1047 -19.45 47.71 18.56
CA SER A 1047 -18.82 48.00 17.26
C SER A 1047 -19.11 47.02 16.13
N THR A 1048 -20.09 46.11 16.28
CA THR A 1048 -20.46 45.13 15.21
C THR A 1048 -21.70 45.60 14.43
N THR A 1049 -22.42 44.74 13.70
CA THR A 1049 -23.56 45.15 12.84
C THR A 1049 -24.88 45.41 13.60
N ASN A 1050 -25.02 44.95 14.85
CA ASN A 1050 -26.28 45.12 15.62
C ASN A 1050 -26.29 46.43 16.45
N ASN A 1051 -27.46 46.84 16.92
CA ASN A 1051 -27.65 48.02 17.78
C ASN A 1051 -27.05 47.81 19.19
N CYS A 1052 -26.75 48.88 19.94
CA CYS A 1052 -26.36 48.72 21.35
C CYS A 1052 -27.53 48.21 22.19
N ILE A 1053 -28.72 48.75 21.95
CA ILE A 1053 -30.00 48.22 22.47
C ILE A 1053 -30.93 48.02 21.28
N PHE A 1054 -31.45 46.81 21.12
CA PHE A 1054 -32.44 46.48 20.09
C PHE A 1054 -33.68 45.87 20.73
N ASN A 1055 -34.77 46.61 20.74
CA ASN A 1055 -36.08 46.05 21.03
C ASN A 1055 -36.61 45.37 19.77
N GLU A 1056 -36.52 44.05 19.70
CA GLU A 1056 -36.91 43.28 18.52
C GLU A 1056 -38.43 43.10 18.44
N SER A 1057 -39.07 42.79 19.58
CA SER A 1057 -40.49 42.41 19.60
C SER A 1057 -41.24 42.71 20.90
N ILE A 1058 -40.72 43.56 21.79
CA ILE A 1058 -41.41 43.93 23.04
C ILE A 1058 -42.26 45.18 22.81
N ASP A 1059 -43.55 44.98 22.62
CA ASP A 1059 -44.51 46.09 22.58
C ASP A 1059 -44.72 46.68 23.98
N GLY A 1060 -44.53 48.00 24.09
CA GLY A 1060 -44.61 48.76 25.33
C GLY A 1060 -43.36 48.68 26.21
N LEU A 1061 -42.17 48.43 25.64
CA LEU A 1061 -40.91 48.42 26.40
C LEU A 1061 -40.66 49.77 27.07
N LYS A 1062 -40.38 49.74 28.38
CA LYS A 1062 -39.95 50.92 29.15
C LYS A 1062 -38.44 50.89 29.37
N ILE A 1063 -37.73 51.94 28.98
CA ILE A 1063 -36.33 52.18 29.35
C ILE A 1063 -36.31 53.19 30.48
N LYS A 1064 -36.07 52.74 31.71
CA LYS A 1064 -35.98 53.59 32.90
C LYS A 1064 -34.54 54.06 33.10
N LEU A 1065 -34.32 55.37 33.02
CA LEU A 1065 -33.02 56.01 33.15
C LEU A 1065 -32.79 56.49 34.58
N ILE A 1066 -31.64 56.10 35.15
CA ILE A 1066 -31.12 56.59 36.43
C ILE A 1066 -29.68 57.02 36.21
N GLY A 1067 -29.29 58.20 36.72
CA GLY A 1067 -27.95 58.75 36.50
C GLY A 1067 -27.66 59.05 35.03
N THR A 1068 -26.39 58.98 34.62
CA THR A 1068 -25.96 59.28 33.25
C THR A 1068 -25.64 58.00 32.49
N ASN A 1069 -26.42 57.70 31.46
CA ASN A 1069 -26.30 56.48 30.67
C ASN A 1069 -25.72 56.81 29.29
N GLU A 1070 -24.90 55.92 28.74
CA GLU A 1070 -24.17 56.12 27.49
C GLU A 1070 -24.26 54.89 26.60
N LEU A 1071 -24.79 55.09 25.38
CA LEU A 1071 -24.78 54.12 24.30
C LEU A 1071 -23.87 54.65 23.19
N LYS A 1072 -22.73 53.99 22.98
CA LYS A 1072 -21.77 54.33 21.93
C LYS A 1072 -21.73 53.24 20.87
N LYS A 1073 -22.22 53.59 19.69
CA LYS A 1073 -22.28 52.71 18.53
C LYS A 1073 -21.19 53.09 17.53
N ASN A 1074 -20.25 52.18 17.28
CA ASN A 1074 -19.09 52.43 16.41
C ASN A 1074 -19.01 51.38 15.28
N SER A 1075 -19.95 51.43 14.35
CA SER A 1075 -20.03 50.52 13.20
C SER A 1075 -20.83 51.17 12.09
N ALA A 1076 -20.54 50.83 10.83
CA ALA A 1076 -21.17 51.43 9.66
C ALA A 1076 -22.71 51.31 9.62
N VAL A 1077 -23.29 50.36 10.36
CA VAL A 1077 -24.74 50.04 10.38
C VAL A 1077 -25.25 49.80 11.80
N GLY A 1078 -26.56 50.06 12.00
CA GLY A 1078 -27.28 49.89 13.27
C GLY A 1078 -27.25 51.16 14.14
N SER A 1079 -28.38 51.52 14.75
CA SER A 1079 -28.49 52.69 15.64
C SER A 1079 -27.89 52.39 17.03
N ALA A 1080 -27.62 53.42 17.84
CA ALA A 1080 -27.25 53.20 19.23
C ALA A 1080 -28.42 52.59 20.02
N LEU A 1081 -29.63 53.12 19.83
CA LEU A 1081 -30.89 52.53 20.30
C LEU A 1081 -31.83 52.34 19.11
N TYR A 1082 -32.39 51.15 18.93
CA TYR A 1082 -33.42 50.91 17.93
C TYR A 1082 -34.63 50.20 18.55
N SER A 1083 -35.82 50.70 18.26
CA SER A 1083 -37.07 50.04 18.63
C SER A 1083 -37.84 49.50 17.44
N GLY A 1084 -38.06 48.19 17.38
CA GLY A 1084 -38.97 47.54 16.43
C GLY A 1084 -40.44 47.66 16.81
N GLU A 1085 -40.75 47.93 18.08
CA GLU A 1085 -42.09 48.04 18.66
C GLU A 1085 -42.28 49.38 19.42
N ASN A 1086 -43.45 49.62 20.04
CA ASN A 1086 -43.65 50.84 20.83
C ASN A 1086 -42.74 50.85 22.07
N MET A 1087 -42.10 52.00 22.34
CA MET A 1087 -41.12 52.13 23.42
C MET A 1087 -41.27 53.47 24.15
N THR A 1088 -41.09 53.45 25.46
CA THR A 1088 -41.06 54.64 26.32
C THR A 1088 -39.70 54.76 27.00
N ILE A 1089 -39.06 55.93 26.90
CA ILE A 1089 -37.87 56.31 27.67
C ILE A 1089 -38.34 57.24 28.80
N ILE A 1090 -38.01 56.88 30.04
CA ILE A 1090 -38.55 57.56 31.24
C ILE A 1090 -37.53 57.64 32.38
N GLY A 1091 -37.73 58.59 33.30
CA GLY A 1091 -37.01 58.68 34.58
C GLY A 1091 -35.99 59.79 34.61
N GLU A 1092 -35.64 60.29 35.79
CA GLU A 1092 -34.87 61.54 35.99
C GLU A 1092 -33.44 61.52 35.45
N GLY A 1093 -32.97 60.40 34.89
CA GLY A 1093 -31.64 60.24 34.31
C GLY A 1093 -31.46 60.83 32.91
N THR A 1094 -30.23 60.73 32.42
CA THR A 1094 -29.82 61.12 31.07
C THR A 1094 -29.46 59.88 30.24
N LEU A 1095 -29.81 59.88 28.95
CA LEU A 1095 -29.37 58.91 27.96
C LEU A 1095 -28.58 59.61 26.84
N ASN A 1096 -27.33 59.24 26.65
CA ASN A 1096 -26.49 59.68 25.54
C ASN A 1096 -26.42 58.56 24.50
N ALA A 1097 -27.21 58.65 23.43
CA ALA A 1097 -27.26 57.69 22.34
C ALA A 1097 -26.49 58.22 21.11
N THR A 1098 -25.26 57.74 20.93
CA THR A 1098 -24.33 58.26 19.92
C THR A 1098 -23.93 57.19 18.93
N HIS A 1099 -24.14 57.46 17.65
CA HIS A 1099 -23.59 56.73 16.52
C HIS A 1099 -22.37 57.47 15.96
N ILE A 1100 -21.20 56.82 15.95
CA ILE A 1100 -19.91 57.47 15.69
C ILE A 1100 -19.52 57.40 14.20
N THR A 1101 -19.70 56.24 13.55
CA THR A 1101 -19.15 55.95 12.22
C THR A 1101 -20.19 55.33 11.30
N GLY A 1102 -20.50 55.94 10.14
CA GLY A 1102 -21.44 55.39 9.14
C GLY A 1102 -22.79 56.10 9.10
N GLU A 1103 -23.80 55.44 8.51
CA GLU A 1103 -25.03 56.09 8.02
C GLU A 1103 -26.27 55.91 8.92
N ALA A 1104 -26.11 55.44 10.17
CA ALA A 1104 -27.23 55.16 11.08
C ALA A 1104 -27.46 56.27 12.13
N SER A 1105 -28.59 56.16 12.85
CA SER A 1105 -29.05 57.19 13.79
C SER A 1105 -28.60 56.95 15.23
N GLY A 1106 -28.61 58.01 16.05
CA GLY A 1106 -28.50 57.86 17.51
C GLY A 1106 -29.66 57.00 18.04
N ILE A 1107 -30.89 57.36 17.67
CA ILE A 1107 -32.11 56.59 18.00
C ILE A 1107 -32.93 56.30 16.74
N GLY A 1108 -33.33 55.04 16.59
CA GLY A 1108 -34.14 54.55 15.47
C GLY A 1108 -35.50 54.00 15.92
N VAL A 1109 -36.55 54.30 15.16
CA VAL A 1109 -37.92 53.85 15.42
C VAL A 1109 -38.50 53.08 14.24
N GLY A 1110 -39.07 51.91 14.56
CA GLY A 1110 -39.69 50.98 13.63
C GLY A 1110 -40.90 51.56 12.91
N LYS A 1111 -41.26 50.90 11.80
CA LYS A 1111 -42.31 51.34 10.88
C LYS A 1111 -43.66 51.49 11.61
N GLY A 1112 -44.20 52.71 11.66
CA GLY A 1112 -45.51 52.99 12.25
C GLY A 1112 -45.59 52.77 13.76
N LYS A 1113 -44.46 52.78 14.47
CA LYS A 1113 -44.39 52.66 15.93
C LYS A 1113 -44.30 54.02 16.62
N THR A 1114 -44.52 54.03 17.92
CA THR A 1114 -44.42 55.22 18.76
C THR A 1114 -43.20 55.15 19.66
N LEU A 1115 -42.41 56.23 19.66
CA LEU A 1115 -41.41 56.50 20.69
C LEU A 1115 -41.94 57.59 21.61
N THR A 1116 -42.01 57.32 22.91
CA THR A 1116 -42.34 58.31 23.93
C THR A 1116 -41.12 58.61 24.78
N ILE A 1117 -40.78 59.88 24.96
CA ILE A 1117 -39.70 60.34 25.84
C ILE A 1117 -40.33 61.23 26.90
N SER A 1118 -40.30 60.80 28.16
CA SER A 1118 -41.04 61.47 29.23
C SER A 1118 -40.20 61.65 30.49
N ASN A 1119 -40.23 62.83 31.12
CA ASN A 1119 -39.57 63.11 32.41
C ASN A 1119 -38.09 62.70 32.48
N CYS A 1120 -37.32 62.92 31.40
CA CYS A 1120 -35.91 62.52 31.30
C CYS A 1120 -35.12 63.43 30.37
N THR A 1121 -33.81 63.21 30.29
CA THR A 1121 -32.94 63.85 29.28
C THR A 1121 -32.44 62.81 28.26
N VAL A 1122 -32.59 63.09 26.96
CA VAL A 1122 -32.11 62.24 25.87
C VAL A 1122 -31.29 63.05 24.88
N ASN A 1123 -30.01 62.68 24.73
CA ASN A 1123 -29.12 63.22 23.73
C ASN A 1123 -28.91 62.17 22.63
N ALA A 1124 -29.31 62.45 21.40
CA ALA A 1124 -29.23 61.53 20.28
C ALA A 1124 -28.39 62.14 19.14
N SER A 1125 -27.30 61.48 18.77
CA SER A 1125 -26.44 61.94 17.67
C SER A 1125 -26.01 60.80 16.76
N GLY A 1126 -25.85 61.10 15.47
CA GLY A 1126 -25.50 60.13 14.44
C GLY A 1126 -25.55 60.77 13.05
N GLU A 1127 -25.67 59.94 12.01
CA GLU A 1127 -25.99 60.45 10.68
C GLU A 1127 -27.32 61.22 10.73
N TYR A 1128 -28.28 60.63 11.44
CA TYR A 1128 -29.50 61.27 11.92
C TYR A 1128 -29.48 61.28 13.46
N GLY A 1129 -30.05 62.29 14.10
CA GLY A 1129 -30.26 62.27 15.56
C GLY A 1129 -31.30 61.21 15.94
N ILE A 1130 -32.55 61.46 15.55
CA ILE A 1130 -33.69 60.56 15.72
C ILE A 1130 -34.33 60.27 14.35
N TYR A 1131 -34.40 58.98 14.00
CA TYR A 1131 -34.82 58.49 12.67
C TYR A 1131 -35.97 57.50 12.76
N ALA A 1132 -36.88 57.54 11.78
CA ALA A 1132 -37.88 56.50 11.58
C ALA A 1132 -37.81 55.85 10.19
N SER A 1133 -38.14 54.56 10.13
CA SER A 1133 -38.08 53.76 8.88
C SER A 1133 -39.19 54.12 7.86
N THR A 1134 -39.33 53.34 6.78
CA THR A 1134 -40.06 53.68 5.53
C THR A 1134 -41.58 53.95 5.64
N SER A 1135 -42.18 53.82 6.83
CA SER A 1135 -43.43 54.52 7.19
C SER A 1135 -43.16 55.33 8.45
N PRO A 1136 -43.45 56.64 8.42
CA PRO A 1136 -42.99 57.54 9.44
C PRO A 1136 -43.60 57.20 10.81
N ALA A 1137 -42.79 57.27 11.87
CA ALA A 1137 -43.15 56.93 13.25
C ALA A 1137 -43.78 58.12 13.99
N THR A 1138 -44.50 57.86 15.08
CA THR A 1138 -44.98 58.92 15.98
C THR A 1138 -43.96 59.14 17.09
N LEU A 1139 -43.69 60.41 17.40
CA LEU A 1139 -42.80 60.80 18.49
C LEU A 1139 -43.58 61.64 19.49
N VAL A 1140 -43.56 61.23 20.76
CA VAL A 1140 -44.19 61.97 21.86
C VAL A 1140 -43.08 62.39 22.82
N ILE A 1141 -42.98 63.68 23.12
CA ILE A 1141 -42.02 64.22 24.09
C ILE A 1141 -42.83 64.95 25.16
N GLU A 1142 -42.69 64.54 26.41
CA GLU A 1142 -43.50 65.00 27.53
C GLU A 1142 -42.61 65.40 28.71
N ASN A 1143 -42.63 66.66 29.12
CA ASN A 1143 -41.80 67.17 30.23
C ASN A 1143 -40.35 66.63 30.19
N ALA A 1144 -39.71 66.63 29.03
CA ALA A 1144 -38.42 66.01 28.80
C ALA A 1144 -37.49 66.95 28.01
N THR A 1145 -36.19 66.79 28.24
CA THR A 1145 -35.16 67.48 27.45
C THR A 1145 -34.64 66.54 26.37
N VAL A 1146 -34.77 66.90 25.10
CA VAL A 1146 -34.27 66.10 23.97
C VAL A 1146 -33.32 66.94 23.12
N LYS A 1147 -32.07 66.49 22.97
CA LYS A 1147 -31.08 67.08 22.06
C LYS A 1147 -30.82 66.11 20.93
N ALA A 1148 -31.21 66.44 19.71
CA ALA A 1148 -30.98 65.60 18.54
C ALA A 1148 -30.07 66.33 17.54
N LYS A 1149 -29.01 65.66 17.08
CA LYS A 1149 -28.09 66.22 16.09
C LYS A 1149 -27.77 65.20 15.00
N GLY A 1150 -28.17 65.51 13.77
CA GLY A 1150 -27.68 64.82 12.59
C GLY A 1150 -26.33 65.37 12.15
N LYS A 1151 -25.53 64.56 11.46
CA LYS A 1151 -24.22 64.99 10.94
C LYS A 1151 -24.42 65.72 9.61
N ASP A 1152 -24.72 64.95 8.58
CA ASP A 1152 -24.96 65.47 7.22
C ASP A 1152 -26.46 65.37 6.83
N ASN A 1153 -27.29 64.77 7.68
CA ASN A 1153 -28.72 64.57 7.49
C ASN A 1153 -29.56 65.22 8.62
N PRO A 1154 -30.90 65.35 8.45
CA PRO A 1154 -31.72 66.06 9.43
C PRO A 1154 -31.70 65.43 10.83
N SER A 1155 -31.71 66.28 11.85
CA SER A 1155 -31.67 65.88 13.27
C SER A 1155 -32.88 65.05 13.69
N PHE A 1156 -34.05 65.35 13.11
CA PHE A 1156 -35.24 64.51 13.15
C PHE A 1156 -35.63 64.16 11.73
N TYR A 1157 -35.79 62.88 11.39
CA TYR A 1157 -36.12 62.48 10.03
C TYR A 1157 -37.17 61.38 9.96
N ARG A 1158 -38.13 61.55 9.04
CA ARG A 1158 -39.28 60.66 8.81
C ARG A 1158 -40.20 60.50 10.03
N ILE A 1159 -40.35 61.54 10.85
CA ILE A 1159 -41.33 61.54 11.93
C ILE A 1159 -42.70 61.96 11.37
N LYS A 1160 -43.73 61.13 11.54
CA LYS A 1160 -45.07 61.37 10.98
C LYS A 1160 -45.77 62.49 11.71
N GLU A 1161 -45.65 62.41 13.02
CA GLU A 1161 -46.36 63.20 13.99
C GLU A 1161 -45.44 63.36 15.20
N MET A 1162 -45.28 64.60 15.64
CA MET A 1162 -44.54 64.95 16.83
C MET A 1162 -45.51 65.66 17.78
N SER A 1163 -45.72 65.07 18.94
CA SER A 1163 -46.50 65.65 20.03
C SER A 1163 -45.55 66.15 21.11
N LEU A 1164 -45.55 67.46 21.35
CA LEU A 1164 -44.81 68.07 22.45
C LEU A 1164 -45.82 68.40 23.56
N VAL A 1165 -45.66 67.79 24.72
CA VAL A 1165 -46.50 68.00 25.91
C VAL A 1165 -45.62 68.65 26.97
N ASP A 1166 -45.98 69.85 27.40
CA ASP A 1166 -45.17 70.67 28.32
C ASP A 1166 -43.72 70.85 27.85
N CYS A 1167 -43.49 70.93 26.55
CA CYS A 1167 -42.18 71.08 25.91
C CYS A 1167 -42.27 71.98 24.67
N GLU A 1168 -41.17 72.65 24.34
CA GLU A 1168 -41.02 73.46 23.14
C GLU A 1168 -39.65 73.25 22.48
N ILE A 1169 -39.56 73.51 21.17
CA ILE A 1169 -38.29 73.52 20.45
C ILE A 1169 -37.61 74.87 20.70
N THR A 1170 -36.46 74.87 21.38
CA THR A 1170 -35.73 76.10 21.76
C THR A 1170 -34.53 76.37 20.85
N THR A 1171 -33.96 75.35 20.24
CA THR A 1171 -32.80 75.46 19.34
C THR A 1171 -33.00 74.59 18.10
N PRO A 1172 -32.59 75.04 16.89
CA PRO A 1172 -32.19 76.40 16.57
C PRO A 1172 -33.38 77.38 16.64
N ALA A 1173 -33.11 78.66 16.84
CA ALA A 1173 -34.16 79.67 16.99
C ALA A 1173 -35.10 79.68 15.77
N GLY A 1174 -36.40 79.58 16.01
CA GLY A 1174 -37.43 79.52 14.95
C GLY A 1174 -37.65 78.14 14.34
N ALA A 1175 -36.99 77.09 14.85
CA ALA A 1175 -37.24 75.73 14.40
C ALA A 1175 -38.61 75.22 14.86
N VAL A 1176 -39.32 74.53 13.97
CA VAL A 1176 -40.65 73.96 14.24
C VAL A 1176 -40.77 72.57 13.59
N PHE A 1177 -41.66 71.72 14.13
CA PHE A 1177 -41.99 70.47 13.46
C PHE A 1177 -42.91 70.70 12.26
N ASP A 1178 -42.50 70.24 11.08
CA ASP A 1178 -43.32 70.26 9.87
C ASP A 1178 -43.74 68.82 9.51
N ALA A 1179 -45.03 68.53 9.72
CA ALA A 1179 -45.62 67.22 9.42
C ALA A 1179 -45.55 66.85 7.93
N SER A 1180 -45.54 67.82 7.02
CA SER A 1180 -45.42 67.60 5.58
C SER A 1180 -43.99 67.18 5.19
N LYS A 1181 -42.99 67.76 5.85
CA LYS A 1181 -41.57 67.42 5.69
C LYS A 1181 -41.13 66.24 6.56
N LYS A 1182 -41.98 65.84 7.51
CA LYS A 1182 -41.74 64.75 8.47
C LYS A 1182 -40.44 64.94 9.26
N SER A 1183 -40.15 66.18 9.62
CA SER A 1183 -38.87 66.61 10.18
C SER A 1183 -39.07 67.92 10.95
N VAL A 1184 -38.11 68.24 11.83
CA VAL A 1184 -37.98 69.59 12.37
C VAL A 1184 -37.25 70.43 11.32
N VAL A 1185 -37.85 71.56 10.97
CA VAL A 1185 -37.34 72.48 9.95
C VAL A 1185 -36.78 73.73 10.61
N ASP A 1186 -35.80 74.36 9.98
CA ASP A 1186 -35.27 75.67 10.35
C ASP A 1186 -36.29 76.80 10.10
N ALA A 1187 -35.91 78.04 10.44
CA ALA A 1187 -36.73 79.23 10.20
C ALA A 1187 -37.04 79.49 8.70
N SER A 1188 -36.33 78.84 7.77
CA SER A 1188 -36.56 78.89 6.32
C SER A 1188 -37.47 77.76 5.82
N GLY A 1189 -37.93 76.86 6.71
CA GLY A 1189 -38.77 75.72 6.36
C GLY A 1189 -38.00 74.52 5.77
N ASN A 1190 -36.67 74.48 5.89
CA ASN A 1190 -35.85 73.36 5.43
C ASN A 1190 -35.53 72.40 6.60
N PRO A 1191 -35.58 71.06 6.41
CA PRO A 1191 -35.14 70.10 7.42
C PRO A 1191 -33.72 70.43 7.92
N THR A 1192 -33.58 70.64 9.24
CA THR A 1192 -32.30 71.07 9.82
C THR A 1192 -31.45 69.89 10.29
N ASN A 1193 -30.15 69.92 10.01
CA ASN A 1193 -29.14 69.05 10.61
C ASN A 1193 -28.42 69.70 11.80
N GLU A 1194 -28.79 70.93 12.18
CA GLU A 1194 -28.29 71.55 13.41
C GLU A 1194 -28.83 70.84 14.65
N GLU A 1195 -28.18 71.04 15.80
CA GLU A 1195 -28.67 70.48 17.05
C GLU A 1195 -30.05 71.06 17.37
N VAL A 1196 -31.06 70.18 17.34
CA VAL A 1196 -32.40 70.54 17.74
C VAL A 1196 -32.54 70.24 19.23
N VAL A 1197 -32.84 71.27 20.01
CA VAL A 1197 -33.07 71.17 21.45
C VAL A 1197 -34.55 71.37 21.71
N ILE A 1198 -35.15 70.38 22.36
CA ILE A 1198 -36.50 70.42 22.90
C ILE A 1198 -36.37 70.43 24.41
N GLU A 1199 -36.98 71.41 25.06
CA GLU A 1199 -36.91 71.62 26.50
C GLU A 1199 -38.31 71.80 27.08
N PRO A 1200 -38.52 71.48 28.37
CA PRO A 1200 -39.81 71.72 29.01
C PRO A 1200 -40.22 73.19 28.97
N THR A 1201 -41.48 73.49 28.61
CA THR A 1201 -42.00 74.86 28.61
C THR A 1201 -42.11 75.38 30.03
N SER A 1202 -41.37 76.44 30.35
CA SER A 1202 -41.41 77.05 31.67
C SER A 1202 -42.68 77.92 31.85
N THR A 1203 -43.83 77.32 32.18
CA THR A 1203 -44.92 78.05 32.84
C THR A 1203 -45.66 77.19 33.87
N THR A 1204 -45.44 77.56 35.14
CA THR A 1204 -46.33 77.40 36.31
C THR A 1204 -46.90 76.00 36.60
N GLY A 1205 -46.15 75.19 37.36
CA GLY A 1205 -46.66 73.93 37.93
C GLY A 1205 -45.70 73.28 38.91
N ILE A 1206 -45.74 73.73 40.17
CA ILE A 1206 -45.08 73.22 41.38
C ILE A 1206 -43.56 73.48 41.47
N GLN A 1207 -43.23 74.40 42.36
CA GLN A 1207 -41.90 74.65 42.91
C GLN A 1207 -41.31 73.33 43.44
N ASP A 1208 -40.03 73.11 43.13
CA ASP A 1208 -39.13 72.17 43.78
C ASP A 1208 -39.55 71.84 45.22
N LEU A 1209 -39.95 70.59 45.49
CA LEU A 1209 -40.31 70.11 46.83
C LEU A 1209 -39.13 70.24 47.82
N ASN A 1210 -37.90 70.37 47.33
CA ASN A 1210 -36.74 70.63 48.18
C ASN A 1210 -36.64 72.08 48.67
N ALA A 1211 -37.50 72.98 48.19
CA ALA A 1211 -37.60 74.35 48.70
C ALA A 1211 -38.69 74.52 49.79
N SER A 1212 -39.58 73.54 49.97
CA SER A 1212 -40.46 73.50 51.15
C SER A 1212 -39.73 72.75 52.26
N ALA A 1213 -39.44 73.41 53.38
CA ALA A 1213 -38.80 72.80 54.55
C ALA A 1213 -39.75 71.82 55.30
N VAL A 1214 -40.54 71.03 54.55
CA VAL A 1214 -41.48 70.03 55.05
C VAL A 1214 -40.93 68.64 54.72
N SER A 1215 -40.55 67.88 55.74
CA SER A 1215 -39.98 66.53 55.58
C SER A 1215 -41.00 65.48 56.00
N LEU A 1216 -41.17 64.43 55.19
CA LEU A 1216 -42.09 63.33 55.44
C LEU A 1216 -41.31 62.03 55.69
N TYR A 1217 -41.48 61.44 56.87
CA TYR A 1217 -40.79 60.22 57.29
C TYR A 1217 -41.79 59.07 57.45
N PRO A 1218 -41.89 58.15 56.47
CA PRO A 1218 -42.76 56.99 56.60
C PRO A 1218 -42.17 55.98 57.60
N ASN A 1219 -42.99 55.47 58.53
CA ASN A 1219 -42.66 54.31 59.36
C ASN A 1219 -43.47 53.08 58.88
N PRO A 1220 -42.88 52.18 58.07
CA PRO A 1220 -43.61 51.10 57.43
C PRO A 1220 -44.18 50.05 58.38
N ALA A 1221 -43.75 50.04 59.65
CA ALA A 1221 -44.15 49.01 60.62
C ALA A 1221 -45.50 49.26 61.29
N GLU A 1222 -46.06 50.48 61.26
CA GLU A 1222 -47.27 50.82 62.03
C GLU A 1222 -48.33 51.66 61.27
N GLY A 1223 -48.17 51.88 59.96
CA GLY A 1223 -49.14 52.67 59.17
C GLY A 1223 -49.20 54.15 59.56
N GLN A 1224 -48.16 54.66 60.22
CA GLN A 1224 -47.99 56.06 60.60
C GLN A 1224 -46.90 56.71 59.74
N PHE A 1225 -47.04 58.01 59.49
CA PHE A 1225 -45.99 58.84 58.90
C PHE A 1225 -45.80 60.09 59.75
N PHE A 1226 -44.55 60.53 59.90
CA PHE A 1226 -44.21 61.75 60.61
C PHE A 1226 -44.00 62.88 59.61
N VAL A 1227 -44.51 64.07 59.93
CA VAL A 1227 -44.34 65.26 59.10
C VAL A 1227 -43.66 66.33 59.95
N GLU A 1228 -42.52 66.81 59.49
CA GLU A 1228 -41.79 67.92 60.09
C GLU A 1228 -42.12 69.20 59.32
N VAL A 1229 -42.67 70.21 59.98
CA VAL A 1229 -43.11 71.48 59.38
C VAL A 1229 -42.43 72.63 60.15
N PRO A 1230 -41.95 73.72 59.50
CA PRO A 1230 -41.33 74.84 60.19
C PRO A 1230 -42.29 75.50 61.18
N ALA A 1231 -41.77 76.13 62.25
CA ALA A 1231 -42.59 76.71 63.33
C ALA A 1231 -43.62 77.79 62.91
N SER A 1232 -43.54 78.30 61.68
CA SER A 1232 -44.51 79.23 61.07
C SER A 1232 -45.37 78.61 59.96
N GLY A 1233 -45.22 77.32 59.69
CA GLY A 1233 -45.93 76.58 58.65
C GLY A 1233 -47.23 75.96 59.14
N LYS A 1234 -48.12 75.68 58.20
CA LYS A 1234 -49.45 75.12 58.43
C LYS A 1234 -49.55 73.75 57.76
N LEU A 1235 -50.03 72.72 58.46
CA LEU A 1235 -50.20 71.38 57.90
C LEU A 1235 -51.68 71.10 57.62
N GLU A 1236 -52.03 70.83 56.37
CA GLU A 1236 -53.39 70.42 55.99
C GLU A 1236 -53.36 69.02 55.37
N ILE A 1237 -54.12 68.08 55.95
CA ILE A 1237 -54.30 66.72 55.40
C ILE A 1237 -55.62 66.71 54.65
N ILE A 1238 -55.56 66.40 53.36
CA ILE A 1238 -56.72 66.38 52.45
C ILE A 1238 -56.80 64.98 51.82
N ASN A 1239 -58.01 64.40 51.76
CA ASN A 1239 -58.19 63.07 51.16
C ASN A 1239 -58.21 63.16 49.62
N LEU A 1240 -58.18 61.99 48.96
CA LEU A 1240 -58.18 61.88 47.49
C LEU A 1240 -59.44 62.46 46.80
N ALA A 1241 -60.48 62.81 47.55
CA ALA A 1241 -61.67 63.51 47.04
C ALA A 1241 -61.57 65.04 47.17
N GLY A 1242 -60.42 65.57 47.61
CA GLY A 1242 -60.19 67.00 47.82
C GLY A 1242 -60.84 67.55 49.09
N GLN A 1243 -61.33 66.69 49.98
CA GLN A 1243 -61.92 67.12 51.26
C GLN A 1243 -60.85 67.20 52.34
N LYS A 1244 -60.81 68.32 53.06
CA LYS A 1244 -59.92 68.51 54.20
C LYS A 1244 -60.29 67.55 55.32
N VAL A 1245 -59.36 66.68 55.68
CA VAL A 1245 -59.50 65.66 56.71
C VAL A 1245 -59.03 66.19 58.06
N GLN A 1246 -57.92 66.96 58.10
CA GLN A 1246 -57.39 67.53 59.33
C GLN A 1246 -56.46 68.73 59.08
N GLU A 1247 -56.30 69.60 60.07
CA GLU A 1247 -55.45 70.81 60.03
C GLU A 1247 -54.69 70.93 61.36
N PHE A 1248 -53.39 71.21 61.28
CA PHE A 1248 -52.50 71.42 62.43
C PHE A 1248 -51.71 72.72 62.30
#